data_AF-A0A968RA80-F1
#
_entry.id   AF-A0A968RA80-F1
#
_cell.length_a   1.000
_cell.length_b   1.000
_cell.length_c   1.000
_cell.angle_alpha   90.00
_cell.angle_beta   90.00
_cell.angle_gamma   90.00
#
_symmetry.space_group_name_H-M   'P 1'
#
loop_
_entity.id
_entity.type
_entity.pdbx_description
1 polymer ?
#
loop_
_entity_poly.entity_id
_entity_poly.type
_entity_poly.pdbx_seq_one_letter_code
_entity_poly.pdbx_strand_id
1 'polypeptide(L)'
;MYKSKLTKVIVSLLRRILGVTRSGAKRLMRAMLRTLAAMARRSRLPVAGFVLPTVTMVLLVVILLTVAIVLRSFDRANLARNVRVNQQVLAAATPALDRAKAKIEYMLREDPQRPTATPSDAEMYRIMSSYPDAPTAANPDFYTFGDEERLIVRADLSNPPNNISPNDNPKGSLFAAPGVENEALNTAWRYPVDTNNDGIFDTFTLYGIYFRTPKTVGRTRRELDARTPPMRAGSTNPACTQGEGTVASLVGDSGWERLAGRFQKSFFVYTVNVPIDQAEANTLGARYQAFAGTPSISALEYQQDQSRIPLSNNAVVYEDDLDISPGPDLNLNGRIFTNSNLLVTSLQRANSLQLYQVSSQQSCFYDQENSRIVVGGNVVNGWTGGSANRNAVGVHLFTTIADGTPRTNASTISDANQSVEENSLQAMYNNNAYSERLAALVNGQKTADPDPTGPTDPDSVKQARLAPKSQSRDQALEDYFKERLRKVTFEEAPLASAIYNGKYLDPAVPTTSYIQDSGNNLRPIDNWSIPNGTATVGAINGAGLRIRPTQLQAQNPENLPPTNSERFLGNRVTVGNNLPQRRWNGTEFTNKAQDIDATPTQWQDGGKRTRTPQVTKLADVGSTNRGNGLGEQPGAPGTPNPFSDGFWEKSAAQQPRTPLDGIGGLRIITSAGVYDRTNSFLPPPTWIDAGGNLRRGPASIGINPVPIDNTYDDPETPDREQYTVVWPDSMPMSPLGPGSQVWNNGTAPAGTPPVTPGAGLNWLNWDTATWSPPAVVPTDLPDATGLLPADANPNGNFVDETLNPANRKFAKGDLRMRATAVYAYANSNFDATTPAGTQLTQTPLACVSSYYDPSNASTARNISTPLQPGGVLPDVSGEGVNAPDITITQPAAAVRGTRQTFIGSNNGITYGPPTQRLQPARSTLTLATGLLGGGDAILEAQANMVFPDGRFANGPLRTALQVPPTERTLAQQAAIDSTNCALQILDGSIVPTAGLIPDGAIQEVAFVNGREVKAIDRDNPNTIVNEAFTLSSPLPGDPQAAQLTGFYNQTSRRTGTPRNSSDSA
;
A
#
# COMPACT_ATOMS: atom_id res chain seq x y z
N MET A 1 63.95 -29.91 15.68
CA MET A 1 64.45 -31.19 16.25
C MET A 1 63.44 -32.29 15.90
N TYR A 2 63.87 -33.50 15.51
CA TYR A 2 63.06 -34.68 15.14
C TYR A 2 62.27 -34.70 13.81
N LYS A 3 62.96 -34.66 12.64
CA LYS A 3 62.35 -35.07 11.35
C LYS A 3 63.24 -35.95 10.42
N SER A 4 64.37 -36.49 10.90
CA SER A 4 65.30 -37.27 10.04
C SER A 4 65.33 -38.78 10.29
N LYS A 5 64.74 -39.28 11.40
CA LYS A 5 64.79 -40.70 11.75
C LYS A 5 63.71 -41.55 11.08
N LEU A 6 62.51 -41.02 10.88
CA LEU A 6 61.38 -41.78 10.34
C LEU A 6 61.49 -42.00 8.81
N THR A 7 61.99 -41.01 8.07
CA THR A 7 62.23 -41.09 6.62
C THR A 7 63.30 -42.11 6.26
N LYS A 8 64.35 -42.23 7.09
CA LYS A 8 65.38 -43.28 6.93
C LYS A 8 64.83 -44.68 7.19
N VAL A 9 63.91 -44.83 8.15
CA VAL A 9 63.27 -46.11 8.46
C VAL A 9 62.34 -46.54 7.32
N ILE A 10 61.51 -45.65 6.78
CA ILE A 10 60.60 -45.91 5.66
C ILE A 10 61.38 -46.27 4.38
N VAL A 11 62.45 -45.54 4.05
CA VAL A 11 63.30 -45.86 2.90
C VAL A 11 64.04 -47.20 3.08
N SER A 12 64.44 -47.54 4.31
CA SER A 12 65.06 -48.85 4.58
C SER A 12 64.05 -50.01 4.49
N LEU A 13 62.79 -49.77 4.89
CA LEU A 13 61.71 -50.75 4.80
C LEU A 13 61.31 -50.99 3.35
N LEU A 14 61.15 -49.92 2.56
CA LEU A 14 60.88 -50.01 1.12
C LEU A 14 62.02 -50.73 0.36
N ARG A 15 63.29 -50.47 0.71
CA ARG A 15 64.43 -51.22 0.12
C ARG A 15 64.44 -52.70 0.53
N ARG A 16 64.03 -53.03 1.77
CA ARG A 16 63.90 -54.44 2.22
C ARG A 16 62.73 -55.16 1.53
N ILE A 17 61.59 -54.48 1.31
CA ILE A 17 60.43 -55.04 0.60
C ILE A 17 60.72 -55.22 -0.90
N LEU A 18 61.45 -54.28 -1.53
CA LEU A 18 61.98 -54.43 -2.89
C LEU A 18 62.99 -55.58 -3.03
N GLY A 19 63.75 -55.89 -1.97
CA GLY A 19 64.65 -57.04 -1.92
C GLY A 19 63.92 -58.38 -1.81
N VAL A 20 62.84 -58.44 -1.03
CA VAL A 20 62.03 -59.65 -0.83
C VAL A 20 61.16 -59.98 -2.04
N THR A 21 60.64 -58.97 -2.75
CA THR A 21 59.88 -59.17 -4.01
C THR A 21 60.77 -59.64 -5.17
N ARG A 22 62.02 -59.15 -5.27
CA ARG A 22 63.00 -59.64 -6.26
C ARG A 22 63.49 -61.06 -6.00
N SER A 23 63.58 -61.49 -4.74
CA SER A 23 64.01 -62.86 -4.39
C SER A 23 62.86 -63.87 -4.48
N GLY A 24 61.63 -63.48 -4.11
CA GLY A 24 60.42 -64.29 -4.27
C GLY A 24 60.11 -64.58 -5.75
N ALA A 25 60.13 -63.56 -6.61
CA ALA A 25 59.90 -63.73 -8.04
C ALA A 25 60.97 -64.62 -8.72
N LYS A 26 62.25 -64.49 -8.35
CA LYS A 26 63.33 -65.35 -8.88
C LYS A 26 63.22 -66.80 -8.39
N ARG A 27 62.75 -67.03 -7.17
CA ARG A 27 62.57 -68.39 -6.61
C ARG A 27 61.37 -69.09 -7.22
N LEU A 28 60.27 -68.36 -7.46
CA LEU A 28 59.07 -68.85 -8.14
C LEU A 28 59.35 -69.12 -9.63
N MET A 29 60.08 -68.22 -10.30
CA MET A 29 60.49 -68.41 -11.70
C MET A 29 61.46 -69.60 -11.87
N ARG A 30 62.39 -69.83 -10.93
CA ARG A 30 63.24 -71.03 -10.91
C ARG A 30 62.49 -72.31 -10.56
N ALA A 31 61.49 -72.25 -9.68
CA ALA A 31 60.65 -73.40 -9.35
C ALA A 31 59.80 -73.81 -10.57
N MET A 32 59.20 -72.83 -11.25
CA MET A 32 58.39 -73.03 -12.45
C MET A 32 59.24 -73.51 -13.64
N LEU A 33 60.45 -72.97 -13.83
CA LEU A 33 61.40 -73.48 -14.85
C LEU A 33 61.93 -74.88 -14.54
N ARG A 34 62.09 -75.23 -13.25
CA ARG A 34 62.51 -76.59 -12.84
C ARG A 34 61.41 -77.63 -13.05
N THR A 35 60.15 -77.30 -12.80
CA THR A 35 59.03 -78.21 -13.07
C THR A 35 58.82 -78.39 -14.58
N LEU A 36 59.01 -77.33 -15.38
CA LEU A 36 58.91 -77.40 -16.84
C LEU A 36 60.09 -78.15 -17.48
N ALA A 37 61.31 -78.00 -16.96
CA ALA A 37 62.49 -78.74 -17.40
C ALA A 37 62.50 -80.22 -16.95
N ALA A 38 61.87 -80.54 -15.81
CA ALA A 38 61.69 -81.92 -15.35
C ALA A 38 60.68 -82.70 -16.21
N MET A 39 59.70 -82.01 -16.80
CA MET A 39 58.73 -82.59 -17.72
C MET A 39 59.34 -82.89 -19.11
N ALA A 40 60.44 -82.22 -19.47
CA ALA A 40 61.14 -82.40 -20.75
C ALA A 40 62.14 -83.58 -20.81
N ARG A 41 62.40 -84.29 -19.70
CA ARG A 41 63.41 -85.37 -19.63
C ARG A 41 62.88 -86.77 -19.25
N ARG A 42 61.64 -87.09 -19.57
CA ARG A 42 61.15 -88.48 -19.57
C ARG A 42 60.50 -88.83 -20.90
N SER A 43 61.35 -89.18 -21.87
CA SER A 43 60.96 -89.91 -23.07
C SER A 43 61.09 -91.42 -22.77
N ARG A 44 59.94 -92.11 -22.74
CA ARG A 44 59.70 -93.50 -23.21
C ARG A 44 58.47 -94.08 -22.54
N LEU A 45 57.30 -93.85 -23.13
CA LEU A 45 56.13 -94.74 -23.11
C LEU A 45 55.40 -94.59 -24.47
N PRO A 46 54.75 -95.63 -25.00
CA PRO A 46 54.37 -95.73 -26.41
C PRO A 46 53.07 -94.99 -26.75
N VAL A 47 53.08 -94.42 -27.96
CA VAL A 47 51.99 -93.96 -28.86
C VAL A 47 50.53 -93.97 -28.34
N ALA A 48 49.94 -92.76 -28.21
CA ALA A 48 48.69 -92.34 -28.88
C ALA A 48 48.38 -90.84 -28.63
N GLY A 49 48.06 -90.07 -29.68
CA GLY A 49 47.29 -88.81 -29.58
C GLY A 49 48.03 -87.48 -29.80
N PHE A 50 47.67 -86.79 -30.89
CA PHE A 50 48.27 -85.59 -31.47
C PHE A 50 47.77 -84.28 -30.80
N VAL A 51 48.39 -83.76 -29.74
CA VAL A 51 48.02 -82.43 -29.17
C VAL A 51 49.19 -81.78 -28.37
N LEU A 52 49.98 -80.86 -28.96
CA LEU A 52 51.05 -80.16 -28.20
C LEU A 52 51.20 -78.64 -28.48
N PRO A 53 50.98 -78.12 -29.70
CA PRO A 53 50.97 -76.66 -29.93
C PRO A 53 49.66 -75.99 -29.50
N THR A 54 48.53 -76.68 -29.62
CA THR A 54 47.21 -76.13 -29.29
C THR A 54 46.99 -75.99 -27.79
N VAL A 55 47.45 -76.96 -26.99
CA VAL A 55 47.31 -76.91 -25.52
C VAL A 55 48.18 -75.80 -24.91
N THR A 56 49.38 -75.56 -25.45
CA THR A 56 50.26 -74.48 -24.98
C THR A 56 49.74 -73.10 -25.38
N MET A 57 49.21 -72.94 -26.60
CA MET A 57 48.55 -71.70 -27.03
C MET A 57 47.27 -71.42 -26.21
N VAL A 58 46.43 -72.43 -25.99
CA VAL A 58 45.20 -72.30 -25.18
C VAL A 58 45.55 -71.93 -23.74
N LEU A 59 46.58 -72.53 -23.15
CA LEU A 59 46.99 -72.22 -21.78
C LEU A 59 47.53 -70.78 -21.63
N LEU A 60 48.27 -70.28 -22.63
CA LEU A 60 48.77 -68.90 -22.65
C LEU A 60 47.61 -67.89 -22.80
N VAL A 61 46.66 -68.19 -23.68
CA VAL A 61 45.43 -67.38 -23.86
C VAL A 61 44.60 -67.37 -22.57
N VAL A 62 44.43 -68.51 -21.90
CA VAL A 62 43.70 -68.60 -20.61
C VAL A 62 44.39 -67.79 -19.52
N ILE A 63 45.72 -67.82 -19.42
CA ILE A 63 46.47 -67.01 -18.44
C ILE A 63 46.33 -65.51 -18.75
N LEU A 64 46.43 -65.10 -20.01
CA LEU A 64 46.23 -63.70 -20.38
C LEU A 64 44.79 -63.24 -20.14
N LEU A 65 43.79 -64.08 -20.42
CA LEU A 65 42.38 -63.80 -20.15
C LEU A 65 42.10 -63.69 -18.65
N THR A 66 42.64 -64.60 -17.85
CA THR A 66 42.49 -64.55 -16.38
C THR A 66 43.14 -63.30 -15.78
N VAL A 67 44.34 -62.93 -16.21
CA VAL A 67 44.98 -61.66 -15.79
C VAL A 67 44.16 -60.44 -16.24
N ALA A 68 43.65 -60.45 -17.48
CA ALA A 68 42.80 -59.37 -17.99
C ALA A 68 41.46 -59.25 -17.23
N ILE A 69 40.84 -60.37 -16.87
CA ILE A 69 39.62 -60.41 -16.05
C ILE A 69 39.91 -59.88 -14.64
N VAL A 70 41.05 -60.26 -14.03
CA VAL A 70 41.46 -59.77 -12.71
C VAL A 70 41.69 -58.25 -12.74
N LEU A 71 42.40 -57.72 -13.73
CA LEU A 71 42.59 -56.27 -13.87
C LEU A 71 41.26 -55.53 -14.07
N ARG A 72 40.38 -56.05 -14.93
CA ARG A 72 39.02 -55.50 -15.10
C ARG A 72 38.17 -55.60 -13.82
N SER A 73 38.40 -56.61 -12.98
CA SER A 73 37.70 -56.75 -11.70
C SER A 73 38.16 -55.71 -10.67
N PHE A 74 39.45 -55.34 -10.67
CA PHE A 74 39.97 -54.23 -9.85
C PHE A 74 39.43 -52.88 -10.34
N ASP A 75 39.35 -52.65 -11.64
CA ASP A 75 38.76 -51.43 -12.20
C ASP A 75 37.27 -51.32 -11.83
N ARG A 76 36.51 -52.41 -11.97
CA ARG A 76 35.10 -52.46 -11.54
C ARG A 76 34.94 -52.26 -10.03
N ALA A 77 35.86 -52.78 -9.21
CA ALA A 77 35.83 -52.57 -7.77
C ALA A 77 36.11 -51.11 -7.39
N ASN A 78 37.06 -50.45 -8.05
CA ASN A 78 37.33 -49.02 -7.87
C ASN A 78 36.14 -48.15 -8.32
N LEU A 79 35.52 -48.47 -9.46
CA LEU A 79 34.32 -47.79 -9.93
C LEU A 79 33.14 -47.99 -8.97
N ALA A 80 32.89 -49.23 -8.52
CA ALA A 80 31.82 -49.53 -7.57
C ALA A 80 32.03 -48.82 -6.22
N ARG A 81 33.28 -48.72 -5.75
CA ARG A 81 33.63 -47.94 -4.55
C ARG A 81 33.32 -46.45 -4.76
N ASN A 82 33.74 -45.86 -5.87
CA ASN A 82 33.50 -44.45 -6.16
C ASN A 82 31.99 -44.15 -6.32
N VAL A 83 31.22 -45.05 -6.91
CA VAL A 83 29.76 -44.91 -7.03
C VAL A 83 29.07 -44.95 -5.66
N ARG A 84 29.47 -45.87 -4.77
CA ARG A 84 28.92 -45.93 -3.40
C ARG A 84 29.27 -44.69 -2.58
N VAL A 85 30.52 -44.23 -2.66
CA VAL A 85 30.95 -42.99 -2.00
C VAL A 85 30.15 -41.81 -2.54
N ASN A 86 29.98 -41.68 -3.85
CA ASN A 86 29.15 -40.63 -4.43
C ASN A 86 27.69 -40.71 -3.97
N GLN A 87 27.09 -41.89 -3.90
CA GLN A 87 25.72 -42.05 -3.39
C GLN A 87 25.58 -41.65 -1.92
N GLN A 88 26.54 -42.03 -1.07
CA GLN A 88 26.55 -41.64 0.34
C GLN A 88 26.71 -40.13 0.51
N VAL A 89 27.60 -39.50 -0.25
CA VAL A 89 27.82 -38.06 -0.16
C VAL A 89 26.63 -37.27 -0.75
N LEU A 90 25.99 -37.76 -1.82
CA LEU A 90 24.77 -37.17 -2.37
C LEU A 90 23.59 -37.27 -1.38
N ALA A 91 23.44 -38.41 -0.70
CA ALA A 91 22.44 -38.59 0.33
C ALA A 91 22.69 -37.65 1.52
N ALA A 92 23.95 -37.48 1.94
CA ALA A 92 24.34 -36.54 2.99
C ALA A 92 24.06 -35.06 2.64
N ALA A 93 24.09 -34.70 1.36
CA ALA A 93 23.85 -33.34 0.88
C ALA A 93 22.36 -33.02 0.58
N THR A 94 21.48 -34.02 0.54
CA THR A 94 20.04 -33.82 0.26
C THR A 94 19.33 -32.99 1.34
N PRO A 95 19.57 -33.19 2.66
CA PRO A 95 18.96 -32.36 3.69
C PRO A 95 19.31 -30.87 3.56
N ALA A 96 20.48 -30.51 3.04
CA ALA A 96 20.86 -29.12 2.80
C ALA A 96 19.94 -28.45 1.77
N LEU A 97 19.49 -29.20 0.77
CA LEU A 97 18.56 -28.70 -0.24
C LEU A 97 17.17 -28.42 0.37
N ASP A 98 16.67 -29.33 1.20
CA ASP A 98 15.35 -29.16 1.83
C ASP A 98 15.36 -28.00 2.84
N ARG A 99 16.46 -27.85 3.59
CA ARG A 99 16.69 -26.69 4.48
C ARG A 99 16.76 -25.39 3.69
N ALA A 100 17.48 -25.36 2.56
CA ALA A 100 17.56 -24.17 1.72
C ALA A 100 16.21 -23.80 1.10
N LYS A 101 15.43 -24.80 0.62
CA LYS A 101 14.06 -24.58 0.13
C LYS A 101 13.17 -24.00 1.22
N ALA A 102 13.20 -24.54 2.43
CA ALA A 102 12.42 -24.04 3.55
C ALA A 102 12.77 -22.57 3.87
N LYS A 103 14.06 -22.19 3.84
CA LYS A 103 14.49 -20.80 4.04
C LYS A 103 14.01 -19.87 2.92
N ILE A 104 14.08 -20.31 1.67
CA ILE A 104 13.57 -19.54 0.51
C ILE A 104 12.05 -19.37 0.59
N GLU A 105 11.32 -20.43 0.93
CA GLU A 105 9.87 -20.40 1.09
C GLU A 105 9.46 -19.49 2.26
N TYR A 106 10.13 -19.61 3.40
CA TYR A 106 9.90 -18.75 4.55
C TYR A 106 10.09 -17.27 4.18
N MET A 107 11.23 -16.91 3.58
CA MET A 107 11.55 -15.54 3.15
C MET A 107 10.50 -14.95 2.21
N LEU A 108 10.02 -15.74 1.24
CA LEU A 108 9.11 -15.25 0.21
C LEU A 108 7.64 -15.27 0.64
N ARG A 109 7.23 -16.21 1.50
CA ARG A 109 5.81 -16.52 1.77
C ARG A 109 5.37 -16.30 3.21
N GLU A 110 6.22 -16.60 4.18
CA GLU A 110 5.79 -16.74 5.58
C GLU A 110 6.35 -15.65 6.49
N ASP A 111 7.55 -15.15 6.19
CA ASP A 111 8.25 -14.16 7.01
C ASP A 111 7.37 -12.91 7.19
N PRO A 112 6.96 -12.59 8.44
CA PRO A 112 6.17 -11.41 8.72
C PRO A 112 6.91 -10.11 8.42
N GLN A 113 8.24 -10.11 8.37
CA GLN A 113 9.07 -8.95 8.06
C GLN A 113 9.21 -8.70 6.56
N ARG A 114 8.74 -9.61 5.70
CA ARG A 114 8.80 -9.45 4.25
C ARG A 114 8.02 -8.21 3.77
N PRO A 115 8.48 -7.56 2.69
CA PRO A 115 7.69 -6.55 2.02
C PRO A 115 6.48 -7.20 1.34
N THR A 116 5.36 -6.49 1.44
CA THR A 116 4.10 -6.77 0.73
C THR A 116 4.25 -6.56 -0.78
N ALA A 117 5.13 -5.66 -1.21
CA ALA A 117 5.54 -5.49 -2.60
C ALA A 117 6.60 -6.53 -3.05
N THR A 118 6.95 -6.52 -4.34
CA THR A 118 8.03 -7.36 -4.88
C THR A 118 9.37 -6.94 -4.24
N PRO A 119 10.06 -7.82 -3.49
CA PRO A 119 11.26 -7.46 -2.75
C PRO A 119 12.46 -7.25 -3.68
N SER A 120 13.31 -6.26 -3.42
CA SER A 120 14.59 -6.11 -4.13
C SER A 120 15.65 -7.10 -3.62
N ASP A 121 16.75 -7.27 -4.36
CA ASP A 121 17.90 -8.08 -3.92
C ASP A 121 18.45 -7.60 -2.57
N ALA A 122 18.54 -6.29 -2.38
CA ALA A 122 18.97 -5.69 -1.12
C ALA A 122 18.02 -6.04 0.03
N GLU A 123 16.71 -6.04 -0.23
CA GLU A 123 15.70 -6.33 0.80
C GLU A 123 15.65 -7.82 1.16
N MET A 124 15.70 -8.73 0.17
CA MET A 124 15.82 -10.17 0.42
C MET A 124 17.09 -10.48 1.20
N TYR A 125 18.21 -9.83 0.85
CA TYR A 125 19.45 -9.98 1.59
C TYR A 125 19.32 -9.47 3.01
N ARG A 126 18.79 -8.25 3.20
CA ARG A 126 18.60 -7.64 4.52
C ARG A 126 17.79 -8.52 5.45
N ILE A 127 16.69 -9.10 4.97
CA ILE A 127 15.84 -10.01 5.74
C ILE A 127 16.59 -11.28 6.14
N MET A 128 17.26 -11.93 5.18
CA MET A 128 17.94 -13.19 5.46
C MET A 128 19.21 -12.99 6.30
N SER A 129 19.83 -11.81 6.22
CA SER A 129 21.06 -11.42 6.92
C SER A 129 20.82 -10.80 8.31
N SER A 130 19.60 -10.35 8.62
CA SER A 130 19.26 -9.76 9.91
C SER A 130 19.05 -10.85 10.96
N TYR A 131 19.95 -10.89 11.95
CA TYR A 131 19.83 -11.75 13.12
C TYR A 131 20.42 -11.07 14.36
N PRO A 132 19.92 -11.37 15.57
CA PRO A 132 20.48 -10.86 16.82
C PRO A 132 21.86 -11.49 17.10
N ASP A 133 22.82 -10.71 17.59
CA ASP A 133 24.18 -11.20 17.87
C ASP A 133 24.21 -12.33 18.93
N ALA A 134 23.22 -12.34 19.83
CA ALA A 134 22.98 -13.39 20.81
C ALA A 134 21.51 -13.85 20.73
N PRO A 135 21.18 -14.84 19.88
CA PRO A 135 19.81 -15.31 19.75
C PRO A 135 19.32 -15.92 21.07
N THR A 136 18.11 -15.54 21.47
CA THR A 136 17.44 -16.06 22.67
C THR A 136 16.09 -16.64 22.28
N ALA A 137 15.43 -17.39 23.17
CA ALA A 137 14.07 -17.87 22.89
C ALA A 137 13.06 -16.73 22.60
N ALA A 138 13.31 -15.52 23.12
CA ALA A 138 12.46 -14.34 22.88
C ALA A 138 12.87 -13.55 21.62
N ASN A 139 14.07 -13.78 21.07
CA ASN A 139 14.59 -13.14 19.85
C ASN A 139 15.49 -14.14 19.11
N PRO A 140 14.91 -15.13 18.42
CA PRO A 140 15.66 -16.19 17.74
C PRO A 140 16.17 -15.74 16.35
N ASP A 141 17.15 -16.45 15.79
CA ASP A 141 17.49 -16.36 14.36
C ASP A 141 16.53 -17.24 13.56
N PHE A 142 15.60 -16.62 12.83
CA PHE A 142 14.56 -17.33 12.06
C PHE A 142 15.10 -18.11 10.85
N TYR A 143 16.33 -17.84 10.44
CA TYR A 143 16.96 -18.43 9.26
C TYR A 143 18.05 -19.45 9.61
N THR A 144 18.18 -19.86 10.87
CA THR A 144 19.17 -20.85 11.32
C THR A 144 18.49 -21.96 12.11
N PHE A 145 18.65 -23.21 11.68
CA PHE A 145 18.13 -24.38 12.41
C PHE A 145 18.99 -24.65 13.67
N GLY A 146 18.44 -25.35 14.66
CA GLY A 146 19.11 -25.54 15.96
C GLY A 146 20.45 -26.29 15.93
N ASP A 147 20.72 -27.04 14.87
CA ASP A 147 21.97 -27.77 14.61
C ASP A 147 22.88 -27.08 13.57
N GLU A 148 22.53 -25.87 13.15
CA GLU A 148 23.28 -25.10 12.16
C GLU A 148 24.12 -23.99 12.76
N GLU A 149 25.21 -23.67 12.08
CA GLU A 149 26.02 -22.50 12.33
C GLU A 149 26.10 -21.66 11.05
N ARG A 150 25.84 -20.36 11.18
CA ARG A 150 25.89 -19.40 10.07
C ARG A 150 27.34 -19.06 9.74
N LEU A 151 27.66 -19.03 8.45
CA LEU A 151 28.99 -18.73 7.92
C LEU A 151 29.02 -17.34 7.27
N ILE A 152 30.19 -16.70 7.32
CA ILE A 152 30.47 -15.48 6.57
C ILE A 152 31.34 -15.85 5.37
N VAL A 153 30.83 -15.63 4.17
CA VAL A 153 31.53 -15.83 2.90
C VAL A 153 32.05 -14.47 2.44
N ARG A 154 33.32 -14.41 2.05
CA ARG A 154 33.94 -13.19 1.51
C ARG A 154 34.56 -13.44 0.14
N ALA A 155 34.40 -12.50 -0.79
CA ALA A 155 35.01 -12.53 -2.11
C ALA A 155 35.38 -11.10 -2.56
N ASP A 156 36.45 -10.94 -3.32
CA ASP A 156 36.86 -9.64 -3.88
C ASP A 156 35.86 -9.25 -4.97
N LEU A 157 35.08 -8.19 -4.72
CA LEU A 157 34.10 -7.65 -5.65
C LEU A 157 34.52 -6.26 -6.16
N SER A 158 35.72 -5.79 -5.85
CA SER A 158 36.19 -4.51 -6.33
C SER A 158 36.49 -4.52 -7.84
N ASN A 159 36.33 -3.38 -8.50
CA ASN A 159 36.77 -3.20 -9.89
C ASN A 159 37.53 -1.87 -10.02
N PRO A 160 38.86 -1.88 -10.20
CA PRO A 160 39.73 -3.06 -10.34
C PRO A 160 39.91 -3.86 -9.02
N PRO A 161 40.29 -5.17 -9.09
CA PRO A 161 40.48 -6.02 -7.92
C PRO A 161 41.49 -5.43 -6.91
N ASN A 162 41.15 -5.37 -5.62
CA ASN A 162 41.93 -4.73 -4.56
C ASN A 162 42.00 -5.51 -3.24
N ASN A 163 41.90 -6.85 -3.32
CA ASN A 163 41.99 -7.81 -2.20
C ASN A 163 40.76 -7.78 -1.28
N ILE A 164 40.45 -8.92 -0.67
CA ILE A 164 39.24 -9.08 0.14
C ILE A 164 39.28 -8.16 1.37
N SER A 165 38.27 -7.31 1.53
CA SER A 165 38.05 -6.49 2.71
C SER A 165 37.68 -7.36 3.92
N PRO A 166 38.51 -7.40 4.98
CA PRO A 166 38.20 -8.17 6.19
C PRO A 166 37.17 -7.47 7.09
N ASN A 167 36.96 -6.17 6.90
CA ASN A 167 36.15 -5.33 7.79
C ASN A 167 34.74 -5.08 7.25
N ASP A 168 34.43 -5.53 6.03
CA ASP A 168 33.09 -5.41 5.46
C ASP A 168 32.08 -6.08 6.38
N ASN A 169 31.02 -5.32 6.72
CA ASN A 169 29.97 -5.78 7.62
C ASN A 169 29.07 -6.77 6.87
N PRO A 170 29.03 -8.05 7.27
CA PRO A 170 28.15 -9.03 6.64
C PRO A 170 26.67 -8.75 6.85
N LYS A 171 26.29 -7.90 7.83
CA LYS A 171 24.89 -7.45 8.03
C LYS A 171 24.59 -6.12 7.31
N GLY A 172 25.60 -5.54 6.65
CA GLY A 172 25.48 -4.25 5.97
C GLY A 172 24.64 -4.33 4.69
N SER A 173 24.38 -3.16 4.09
CA SER A 173 23.78 -3.07 2.76
C SER A 173 24.60 -3.88 1.74
N LEU A 174 23.93 -4.44 0.73
CA LEU A 174 24.59 -5.06 -0.42
C LEU A 174 25.52 -4.10 -1.17
N PHE A 175 25.24 -2.80 -1.07
CA PHE A 175 26.03 -1.72 -1.64
C PHE A 175 26.43 -0.74 -0.53
N ALA A 176 27.73 -0.57 -0.32
CA ALA A 176 28.28 0.38 0.66
C ALA A 176 28.19 1.82 0.16
N ALA A 177 28.22 2.01 -1.16
CA ALA A 177 28.01 3.27 -1.88
C ALA A 177 27.52 2.96 -3.31
N PRO A 178 27.01 3.94 -4.10
CA PRO A 178 26.68 3.70 -5.50
C PRO A 178 27.87 3.10 -6.27
N GLY A 179 27.70 1.89 -6.79
CA GLY A 179 28.75 1.16 -7.51
C GLY A 179 29.80 0.42 -6.66
N VAL A 180 29.71 0.49 -5.32
CA VAL A 180 30.61 -0.25 -4.40
C VAL A 180 29.83 -1.35 -3.71
N GLU A 181 30.16 -2.61 -4.03
CA GLU A 181 29.50 -3.80 -3.50
C GLU A 181 30.13 -4.28 -2.19
N ASN A 182 29.30 -4.82 -1.31
CA ASN A 182 29.74 -5.45 -0.07
C ASN A 182 30.34 -6.83 -0.36
N GLU A 183 31.59 -6.99 0.04
CA GLU A 183 32.39 -8.20 -0.18
C GLU A 183 32.10 -9.32 0.82
N ALA A 184 31.28 -9.05 1.83
CA ALA A 184 30.86 -10.02 2.84
C ALA A 184 29.38 -10.41 2.68
N LEU A 185 29.10 -11.72 2.68
CA LEU A 185 27.77 -12.32 2.69
C LEU A 185 27.61 -13.24 3.90
N ASN A 186 26.42 -13.27 4.52
CA ASN A 186 26.08 -14.20 5.61
C ASN A 186 24.91 -15.15 5.29
N THR A 187 24.74 -15.47 4.01
CA THR A 187 23.68 -16.34 3.46
C THR A 187 24.15 -17.77 3.25
N ALA A 188 25.08 -18.22 4.10
CA ALA A 188 25.63 -19.57 4.09
C ALA A 188 25.60 -20.18 5.49
N TRP A 189 25.46 -21.49 5.56
CA TRP A 189 25.35 -22.26 6.80
C TRP A 189 26.16 -23.54 6.70
N ARG A 190 26.57 -24.07 7.85
CA ARG A 190 27.11 -25.43 8.01
C ARG A 190 26.32 -26.20 9.06
N TYR A 191 26.22 -27.50 8.86
CA TYR A 191 25.74 -28.43 9.89
C TYR A 191 26.54 -29.74 9.83
N PRO A 192 26.70 -30.43 10.97
CA PRO A 192 27.43 -31.68 11.02
C PRO A 192 26.58 -32.85 10.52
N VAL A 193 27.23 -33.81 9.86
CA VAL A 193 26.63 -35.02 9.33
C VAL A 193 27.45 -36.23 9.76
N ASP A 194 26.74 -37.28 10.12
CA ASP A 194 27.31 -38.60 10.37
C ASP A 194 27.15 -39.45 9.10
N THR A 195 28.25 -39.61 8.36
CA THR A 195 28.23 -40.29 7.05
C THR A 195 28.28 -41.82 7.18
N ASN A 196 28.80 -42.32 8.30
CA ASN A 196 28.99 -43.76 8.54
C ASN A 196 27.94 -44.36 9.50
N ASN A 197 27.04 -43.53 10.03
CA ASN A 197 25.92 -43.86 10.91
C ASN A 197 26.37 -44.55 12.21
N ASP A 198 27.48 -44.09 12.79
CA ASP A 198 28.01 -44.58 14.07
C ASP A 198 27.62 -43.70 15.28
N GLY A 199 26.86 -42.63 15.05
CA GLY A 199 26.38 -41.69 16.05
C GLY A 199 27.36 -40.56 16.35
N ILE A 200 28.50 -40.47 15.65
CA ILE A 200 29.51 -39.42 15.81
C ILE A 200 29.71 -38.68 14.49
N PHE A 201 29.67 -37.36 14.52
CA PHE A 201 29.78 -36.56 13.30
C PHE A 201 31.19 -36.60 12.71
N ASP A 202 31.29 -36.88 11.41
CA ASP A 202 32.56 -37.06 10.70
C ASP A 202 32.76 -36.13 9.50
N THR A 203 31.69 -35.41 9.10
CA THR A 203 31.66 -34.54 7.93
C THR A 203 30.82 -33.29 8.20
N PHE A 204 31.23 -32.14 7.67
CA PHE A 204 30.37 -30.96 7.61
C PHE A 204 29.72 -30.85 6.24
N THR A 205 28.42 -30.58 6.21
CA THR A 205 27.74 -30.13 4.99
C THR A 205 27.56 -28.62 5.08
N LEU A 206 28.09 -27.91 4.08
CA LEU A 206 27.97 -26.46 3.95
C LEU A 206 27.03 -26.17 2.79
N TYR A 207 26.21 -25.15 2.92
CA TYR A 207 25.41 -24.66 1.80
C TYR A 207 25.24 -23.14 1.84
N GLY A 208 25.12 -22.53 0.67
CA GLY A 208 24.88 -21.10 0.51
C GLY A 208 23.77 -20.82 -0.48
N ILE A 209 22.97 -19.79 -0.20
CA ILE A 209 21.87 -19.33 -1.05
C ILE A 209 22.30 -18.03 -1.74
N TYR A 210 22.27 -18.01 -3.07
CA TYR A 210 22.72 -16.91 -3.92
C TYR A 210 21.62 -16.54 -4.92
N PHE A 211 21.23 -15.26 -4.94
CA PHE A 211 20.10 -14.81 -5.75
C PHE A 211 20.32 -13.44 -6.42
N ARG A 212 21.49 -12.81 -6.24
CA ARG A 212 21.80 -11.52 -6.89
C ARG A 212 21.82 -11.69 -8.41
N THR A 213 21.12 -10.84 -9.15
CA THR A 213 20.95 -11.02 -10.60
C THR A 213 22.15 -10.47 -11.37
N PRO A 214 22.77 -11.23 -12.28
CA PRO A 214 24.03 -10.83 -12.91
C PRO A 214 23.91 -9.75 -14.02
N LYS A 215 22.69 -9.34 -14.42
CA LYS A 215 22.43 -8.51 -15.62
C LYS A 215 21.58 -7.25 -15.36
N THR A 216 21.82 -6.51 -14.29
CA THR A 216 21.47 -5.08 -14.30
C THR A 216 22.38 -4.37 -15.29
N VAL A 217 21.81 -3.51 -16.13
CA VAL A 217 22.45 -2.88 -17.32
C VAL A 217 23.90 -2.45 -17.02
N GLY A 218 24.89 -3.11 -17.66
CA GLY A 218 26.31 -2.77 -17.55
C GLY A 218 27.14 -3.52 -16.47
N ARG A 219 26.53 -4.36 -15.63
CA ARG A 219 27.24 -5.18 -14.62
C ARG A 219 27.62 -6.56 -15.19
N THR A 220 28.88 -6.98 -15.00
CA THR A 220 29.33 -8.37 -15.25
C THR A 220 29.08 -9.24 -14.02
N ARG A 221 28.73 -10.53 -14.23
CA ARG A 221 28.57 -11.52 -13.15
C ARG A 221 29.82 -11.58 -12.26
N ARG A 222 29.62 -11.61 -10.95
CA ARG A 222 30.66 -11.85 -9.94
C ARG A 222 30.42 -13.15 -9.15
N GLU A 223 31.36 -13.54 -8.30
CA GLU A 223 31.39 -14.84 -7.62
C GLU A 223 30.22 -15.05 -6.63
N LEU A 224 29.70 -13.96 -6.06
CA LEU A 224 28.58 -13.97 -5.11
C LEU A 224 27.20 -13.79 -5.77
N ASP A 225 27.15 -13.82 -7.11
CA ASP A 225 25.91 -13.66 -7.89
C ASP A 225 25.32 -15.02 -8.32
N ALA A 226 24.01 -15.02 -8.59
CA ALA A 226 23.32 -16.15 -9.23
C ALA A 226 24.03 -16.53 -10.55
N ARG A 227 24.02 -17.82 -10.89
CA ARG A 227 24.78 -18.33 -12.04
C ARG A 227 24.19 -17.87 -13.36
N THR A 228 22.88 -17.99 -13.49
CA THR A 228 22.13 -17.65 -14.69
C THR A 228 20.81 -16.99 -14.31
N PRO A 229 20.19 -16.21 -15.21
CA PRO A 229 18.80 -15.78 -15.06
C PRO A 229 17.82 -16.97 -15.04
N PRO A 230 16.54 -16.74 -14.69
CA PRO A 230 15.52 -17.79 -14.68
C PRO A 230 15.38 -18.54 -16.01
N MET A 231 15.07 -19.84 -15.93
CA MET A 231 14.85 -20.68 -17.09
C MET A 231 13.51 -20.38 -17.75
N ARG A 232 13.50 -20.33 -19.09
CA ARG A 232 12.30 -20.07 -19.89
C ARG A 232 11.42 -21.31 -19.96
N ALA A 233 10.21 -21.26 -19.40
CA ALA A 233 9.12 -22.14 -19.81
C ALA A 233 8.56 -21.63 -21.15
N GLY A 234 8.23 -22.52 -22.09
CA GLY A 234 7.96 -22.18 -23.50
C GLY A 234 7.08 -20.95 -23.74
N SER A 235 7.41 -20.18 -24.79
CA SER A 235 6.67 -18.96 -25.17
C SER A 235 5.49 -19.29 -26.10
N THR A 236 4.35 -18.62 -25.87
CA THR A 236 3.18 -18.66 -26.75
C THR A 236 3.42 -17.92 -28.07
N ASN A 237 4.41 -17.02 -28.13
CA ASN A 237 4.83 -16.32 -29.34
C ASN A 237 6.37 -16.37 -29.52
N PRO A 238 6.89 -17.21 -30.42
CA PRO A 238 8.33 -17.34 -30.69
C PRO A 238 9.03 -16.02 -31.08
N ALA A 239 8.28 -15.05 -31.63
CA ALA A 239 8.80 -13.74 -32.01
C ALA A 239 9.12 -12.83 -30.81
N CYS A 240 8.59 -13.13 -29.62
CA CYS A 240 8.74 -12.31 -28.41
C CYS A 240 9.98 -12.63 -27.58
N THR A 241 10.76 -13.63 -27.99
CA THR A 241 12.01 -14.06 -27.35
C THR A 241 13.10 -12.96 -27.23
N GLN A 242 13.01 -11.89 -28.03
CA GLN A 242 13.89 -10.72 -27.97
C GLN A 242 13.31 -9.51 -27.21
N GLY A 243 11.98 -9.43 -27.04
CA GLY A 243 11.31 -8.34 -26.31
C GLY A 243 11.10 -8.63 -24.83
N GLU A 244 11.18 -9.89 -24.42
CA GLU A 244 11.12 -10.40 -23.04
C GLU A 244 12.46 -10.26 -22.29
N GLY A 245 13.24 -9.24 -22.63
CA GLY A 245 14.39 -8.80 -21.84
C GLY A 245 13.94 -7.98 -20.63
N THR A 246 14.88 -7.64 -19.74
CA THR A 246 14.63 -6.75 -18.62
C THR A 246 13.96 -5.47 -19.11
N VAL A 247 12.64 -5.34 -18.90
CA VAL A 247 12.01 -4.02 -18.75
C VAL A 247 12.48 -3.44 -17.41
N ALA A 248 13.80 -3.28 -17.27
CA ALA A 248 14.49 -2.68 -16.15
C ALA A 248 13.96 -1.27 -15.86
N SER A 249 13.33 -0.64 -16.85
CA SER A 249 12.70 0.66 -16.74
C SER A 249 11.54 0.74 -15.73
N LEU A 250 10.85 -0.36 -15.38
CA LEU A 250 9.72 -0.32 -14.44
C LEU A 250 9.97 -0.95 -13.07
N VAL A 251 11.06 -1.71 -12.88
CA VAL A 251 11.29 -2.49 -11.64
C VAL A 251 12.63 -2.18 -10.97
N GLY A 252 13.42 -1.24 -11.49
CA GLY A 252 14.69 -0.81 -10.91
C GLY A 252 15.69 -1.94 -10.65
N ASP A 253 16.59 -1.75 -9.68
CA ASP A 253 17.61 -2.71 -9.21
C ASP A 253 17.02 -3.89 -8.39
N SER A 254 15.77 -4.28 -8.66
CA SER A 254 15.08 -5.32 -7.88
C SER A 254 15.61 -6.74 -8.11
N GLY A 255 16.31 -6.99 -9.22
CA GLY A 255 16.80 -8.32 -9.58
C GLY A 255 15.69 -9.31 -10.00
N TRP A 256 14.51 -8.82 -10.36
CA TRP A 256 13.45 -9.63 -10.95
C TRP A 256 13.39 -9.44 -12.47
N GLU A 257 13.24 -10.54 -13.21
CA GLU A 257 13.12 -10.53 -14.66
C GLU A 257 11.68 -10.80 -15.08
N ARG A 258 11.17 -10.10 -16.10
CA ARG A 258 9.82 -10.35 -16.61
C ARG A 258 9.86 -11.47 -17.64
N LEU A 259 9.16 -12.57 -17.36
CA LEU A 259 9.06 -13.73 -18.23
C LEU A 259 7.59 -14.20 -18.25
N ALA A 260 6.96 -14.26 -19.42
CA ALA A 260 5.56 -14.68 -19.63
C ALA A 260 4.57 -14.01 -18.66
N GLY A 261 4.52 -12.67 -18.67
CA GLY A 261 3.58 -11.89 -17.83
C GLY A 261 3.83 -11.93 -16.31
N ARG A 262 4.83 -12.67 -15.84
CA ARG A 262 5.20 -12.81 -14.42
C ARG A 262 6.60 -12.29 -14.19
N PHE A 263 6.89 -11.84 -12.97
CA PHE A 263 8.28 -11.63 -12.55
C PHE A 263 8.84 -12.94 -12.05
N GLN A 264 10.01 -13.31 -12.54
CA GLN A 264 10.73 -14.50 -12.16
C GLN A 264 12.09 -14.13 -11.59
N LYS A 265 12.54 -14.92 -10.62
CA LYS A 265 13.85 -14.78 -10.02
C LYS A 265 14.46 -16.15 -9.72
N SER A 266 15.74 -16.29 -10.05
CA SER A 266 16.50 -17.51 -9.85
C SER A 266 17.22 -17.50 -8.50
N PHE A 267 17.03 -18.57 -7.73
CA PHE A 267 17.77 -18.88 -6.51
C PHE A 267 18.71 -20.04 -6.79
N PHE A 268 20.01 -19.84 -6.51
CA PHE A 268 21.02 -20.88 -6.59
C PHE A 268 21.41 -21.32 -5.18
N VAL A 269 21.33 -22.62 -4.96
CA VAL A 269 21.83 -23.28 -3.75
C VAL A 269 23.05 -24.09 -4.14
N TYR A 270 24.20 -23.71 -3.61
CA TYR A 270 25.41 -24.53 -3.71
C TYR A 270 25.61 -25.26 -2.40
N THR A 271 25.77 -26.57 -2.45
CA THR A 271 26.11 -27.38 -1.28
C THR A 271 27.45 -28.05 -1.49
N VAL A 272 28.21 -28.22 -0.42
CA VAL A 272 29.51 -28.91 -0.43
C VAL A 272 29.71 -29.70 0.86
N ASN A 273 30.22 -30.92 0.73
CA ASN A 273 30.54 -31.77 1.88
C ASN A 273 32.05 -31.74 2.12
N VAL A 274 32.44 -31.40 3.34
CA VAL A 274 33.83 -31.24 3.78
C VAL A 274 34.12 -32.25 4.90
N PRO A 275 34.97 -33.26 4.65
CA PRO A 275 35.36 -34.22 5.68
C PRO A 275 36.11 -33.53 6.83
N ILE A 276 35.83 -33.93 8.08
CA ILE A 276 36.49 -33.38 9.27
C ILE A 276 37.88 -33.99 9.42
N ASP A 277 38.89 -33.14 9.63
CA ASP A 277 40.26 -33.59 9.89
C ASP A 277 40.52 -33.87 11.38
N GLN A 278 41.63 -34.55 11.69
CA GLN A 278 41.97 -34.93 13.06
C GLN A 278 42.26 -33.72 13.97
N ALA A 279 42.77 -32.62 13.44
CA ALA A 279 43.05 -31.43 14.23
C ALA A 279 41.74 -30.72 14.61
N GLU A 280 40.82 -30.63 13.67
CA GLU A 280 39.50 -30.01 13.82
C GLU A 280 38.61 -30.84 14.77
N ALA A 281 38.57 -32.17 14.63
CA ALA A 281 37.85 -33.06 15.54
C ALA A 281 38.31 -32.90 17.00
N ASN A 282 39.63 -32.73 17.23
CA ASN A 282 40.17 -32.52 18.58
C ASN A 282 39.72 -31.18 19.20
N THR A 283 39.43 -30.16 18.38
CA THR A 283 38.94 -28.85 18.86
C THR A 283 37.43 -28.82 19.11
N LEU A 284 36.66 -29.59 18.36
CA LEU A 284 35.19 -29.61 18.41
C LEU A 284 34.63 -30.50 19.53
N GLY A 285 35.42 -31.44 20.07
CA GLY A 285 35.09 -32.26 21.23
C GLY A 285 34.50 -33.64 20.89
N ALA A 286 34.02 -34.36 21.91
CA ALA A 286 33.67 -35.79 21.83
C ALA A 286 32.49 -36.16 20.90
N ARG A 287 31.75 -35.17 20.37
CA ARG A 287 30.67 -35.40 19.40
C ARG A 287 31.15 -35.48 17.95
N TYR A 288 32.45 -35.24 17.73
CA TYR A 288 33.07 -35.17 16.41
C TYR A 288 34.26 -36.13 16.33
N GLN A 289 34.44 -36.74 15.16
CA GLN A 289 35.59 -37.58 14.85
C GLN A 289 36.17 -37.23 13.49
N ALA A 290 37.43 -37.61 13.28
CA ALA A 290 38.04 -37.49 11.96
C ALA A 290 37.39 -38.48 10.99
N PHE A 291 37.16 -38.05 9.75
CA PHE A 291 36.56 -38.89 8.73
C PHE A 291 37.37 -40.17 8.49
N ALA A 292 36.77 -41.32 8.78
CA ALA A 292 37.39 -42.63 8.63
C ALA A 292 37.16 -43.17 7.21
N GLY A 293 37.92 -42.68 6.23
CA GLY A 293 37.76 -43.09 4.83
C GLY A 293 38.72 -42.43 3.85
N THR A 294 38.46 -42.57 2.54
CA THR A 294 39.14 -41.75 1.52
C THR A 294 38.41 -40.41 1.44
N PRO A 295 39.04 -39.28 1.78
CA PRO A 295 38.37 -37.99 1.76
C PRO A 295 37.98 -37.63 0.31
N SER A 296 36.70 -37.33 0.11
CA SER A 296 36.16 -36.86 -1.17
C SER A 296 35.24 -35.68 -0.92
N ILE A 297 35.41 -34.63 -1.73
CA ILE A 297 34.53 -33.46 -1.72
C ILE A 297 33.51 -33.68 -2.83
N SER A 298 32.23 -33.55 -2.51
CA SER A 298 31.14 -33.48 -3.49
C SER A 298 30.47 -32.13 -3.36
N ALA A 299 30.04 -31.57 -4.49
CA ALA A 299 29.25 -30.36 -4.53
C ALA A 299 27.98 -30.59 -5.36
N LEU A 300 26.87 -30.00 -4.92
CA LEU A 300 25.62 -29.95 -5.67
C LEU A 300 25.25 -28.51 -5.98
N GLU A 301 24.72 -28.30 -7.18
CA GLU A 301 24.09 -27.06 -7.59
C GLU A 301 22.59 -27.33 -7.78
N TYR A 302 21.76 -26.51 -7.16
CA TYR A 302 20.32 -26.53 -7.34
C TYR A 302 19.85 -25.13 -7.73
N GLN A 303 19.08 -25.04 -8.81
CA GLN A 303 18.41 -23.82 -9.24
C GLN A 303 16.91 -23.93 -8.96
N GLN A 304 16.35 -22.88 -8.36
CA GLN A 304 14.92 -22.72 -8.16
C GLN A 304 14.47 -21.36 -8.68
N ASP A 305 13.60 -21.39 -9.68
CA ASP A 305 13.00 -20.17 -10.22
C ASP A 305 11.66 -19.90 -9.53
N GLN A 306 11.57 -18.75 -8.87
CA GLN A 306 10.36 -18.29 -8.18
C GLN A 306 9.65 -17.26 -9.03
N SER A 307 8.33 -17.43 -9.21
CA SER A 307 7.49 -16.48 -9.94
C SER A 307 6.61 -15.68 -8.99
N ARG A 308 6.46 -14.38 -9.25
CA ARG A 308 5.57 -13.47 -8.53
C ARG A 308 4.84 -12.56 -9.52
N ILE A 309 3.59 -12.21 -9.20
CA ILE A 309 2.84 -11.18 -9.91
C ILE A 309 2.97 -9.89 -9.09
N PRO A 310 3.58 -8.83 -9.61
CA PRO A 310 3.68 -7.55 -8.90
C PRO A 310 2.32 -6.85 -8.87
N LEU A 311 2.15 -5.91 -7.93
CA LEU A 311 0.97 -5.05 -7.92
C LEU A 311 0.89 -4.18 -9.18
N SER A 312 2.03 -3.74 -9.73
CA SER A 312 2.11 -2.95 -10.95
C SER A 312 1.72 -3.68 -12.24
N ASN A 313 1.50 -5.00 -12.21
CA ASN A 313 0.97 -5.73 -13.37
C ASN A 313 -0.55 -5.56 -13.52
N ASN A 314 -1.21 -4.91 -12.56
CA ASN A 314 -2.63 -4.62 -12.60
C ASN A 314 -2.88 -3.24 -13.21
N ALA A 315 -3.86 -3.15 -14.11
CA ALA A 315 -4.38 -1.88 -14.58
C ALA A 315 -5.24 -1.20 -13.50
N VAL A 316 -5.95 -2.00 -12.70
CA VAL A 316 -6.82 -1.52 -11.61
C VAL A 316 -6.56 -2.37 -10.37
N VAL A 317 -6.29 -1.72 -9.23
CA VAL A 317 -6.08 -2.35 -7.91
C VAL A 317 -6.92 -1.61 -6.88
N TYR A 318 -7.78 -2.32 -6.17
CA TYR A 318 -8.57 -1.80 -5.06
C TYR A 318 -8.51 -2.72 -3.84
N GLU A 319 -8.42 -2.13 -2.65
CA GLU A 319 -8.53 -2.85 -1.37
C GLU A 319 -10.00 -3.18 -1.04
N ASP A 320 -10.89 -2.24 -1.34
CA ASP A 320 -12.33 -2.36 -1.08
C ASP A 320 -13.10 -2.57 -2.39
N ASP A 321 -14.40 -2.27 -2.40
CA ASP A 321 -15.26 -2.50 -3.56
C ASP A 321 -14.81 -1.67 -4.77
N LEU A 322 -14.79 -2.30 -5.94
CA LEU A 322 -14.54 -1.66 -7.21
C LEU A 322 -15.87 -1.52 -7.97
N ASP A 323 -16.37 -0.29 -8.08
CA ASP A 323 -17.52 0.07 -8.92
C ASP A 323 -17.04 0.65 -10.26
N ILE A 324 -17.43 0.01 -11.36
CA ILE A 324 -17.23 0.50 -12.73
C ILE A 324 -18.60 0.65 -13.39
N SER A 325 -19.14 1.86 -13.33
CA SER A 325 -20.47 2.22 -13.84
C SER A 325 -20.45 3.50 -14.69
N PRO A 326 -19.79 3.46 -15.87
CA PRO A 326 -19.62 4.65 -16.69
C PRO A 326 -20.95 5.10 -17.31
N GLY A 327 -21.09 6.42 -17.44
CA GLY A 327 -22.08 7.07 -18.30
C GLY A 327 -21.80 6.84 -19.79
N PRO A 328 -20.66 7.33 -20.32
CA PRO A 328 -20.25 7.10 -21.71
C PRO A 328 -19.70 5.68 -21.92
N ASP A 329 -19.43 5.32 -23.18
CA ASP A 329 -18.77 4.06 -23.52
C ASP A 329 -17.34 4.01 -22.90
N LEU A 330 -16.99 2.91 -22.24
CA LEU A 330 -15.68 2.69 -21.61
C LEU A 330 -15.09 1.35 -22.04
N ASN A 331 -13.87 1.41 -22.56
CA ASN A 331 -13.08 0.23 -22.93
C ASN A 331 -11.89 0.13 -21.98
N LEU A 332 -11.86 -0.90 -21.13
CA LEU A 332 -10.79 -1.11 -20.16
C LEU A 332 -9.98 -2.36 -20.52
N ASN A 333 -8.66 -2.19 -20.62
CA ASN A 333 -7.73 -3.26 -20.99
C ASN A 333 -6.83 -3.60 -19.79
N GLY A 334 -6.54 -4.88 -19.59
CA GLY A 334 -5.54 -5.34 -18.62
C GLY A 334 -6.10 -6.12 -17.43
N ARG A 335 -5.23 -6.36 -16.43
CA ARG A 335 -5.54 -7.13 -15.22
C ARG A 335 -6.25 -6.25 -14.19
N ILE A 336 -7.33 -6.77 -13.61
CA ILE A 336 -8.12 -6.08 -12.58
C ILE A 336 -8.02 -6.89 -11.29
N PHE A 337 -7.77 -6.19 -10.18
CA PHE A 337 -7.68 -6.79 -8.85
C PHE A 337 -8.50 -5.98 -7.85
N THR A 338 -9.42 -6.64 -7.14
CA THR A 338 -10.08 -6.09 -5.95
C THR A 338 -10.09 -7.13 -4.83
N ASN A 339 -9.74 -6.69 -3.61
CA ASN A 339 -9.83 -7.53 -2.41
C ASN A 339 -11.29 -7.69 -1.91
N SER A 340 -12.23 -6.86 -2.38
CA SER A 340 -13.65 -6.94 -2.04
C SER A 340 -14.49 -7.25 -3.29
N ASN A 341 -15.61 -6.58 -3.51
CA ASN A 341 -16.53 -6.89 -4.61
C ASN A 341 -16.19 -6.14 -5.89
N LEU A 342 -16.55 -6.72 -7.03
CA LEU A 342 -16.56 -6.09 -8.33
C LEU A 342 -18.00 -5.81 -8.74
N LEU A 343 -18.39 -4.54 -8.74
CA LEU A 343 -19.69 -4.05 -9.19
C LEU A 343 -19.51 -3.45 -10.59
N VAL A 344 -20.17 -4.02 -11.59
CA VAL A 344 -20.03 -3.57 -12.97
C VAL A 344 -21.37 -3.46 -13.65
N THR A 345 -21.59 -2.34 -14.33
CA THR A 345 -22.77 -2.09 -15.16
C THR A 345 -22.45 -0.95 -16.11
N SER A 346 -23.42 -0.53 -16.91
CA SER A 346 -23.38 0.74 -17.60
C SER A 346 -24.66 1.52 -17.35
N LEU A 347 -24.55 2.85 -17.28
CA LEU A 347 -25.71 3.70 -16.95
C LEU A 347 -26.60 3.99 -18.15
N GLN A 348 -26.09 3.85 -19.38
CA GLN A 348 -26.83 4.18 -20.61
C GLN A 348 -27.38 2.94 -21.33
N ARG A 349 -26.51 2.04 -21.79
CA ARG A 349 -26.89 0.91 -22.67
C ARG A 349 -26.06 -0.33 -22.41
N ALA A 350 -26.64 -1.51 -22.59
CA ALA A 350 -25.89 -2.77 -22.54
C ALA A 350 -24.65 -2.74 -23.45
N ASN A 351 -23.57 -3.36 -23.00
CA ASN A 351 -22.29 -3.49 -23.72
C ASN A 351 -21.55 -2.16 -23.99
N SER A 352 -21.92 -1.03 -23.38
CA SER A 352 -21.08 0.19 -23.43
C SER A 352 -19.83 0.10 -22.56
N LEU A 353 -19.80 -0.79 -21.56
CA LEU A 353 -18.60 -1.18 -20.83
C LEU A 353 -18.04 -2.49 -21.41
N GLN A 354 -16.79 -2.45 -21.86
CA GLN A 354 -16.06 -3.61 -22.38
C GLN A 354 -14.75 -3.81 -21.66
N LEU A 355 -14.54 -5.03 -21.13
CA LEU A 355 -13.30 -5.46 -20.51
C LEU A 355 -12.49 -6.29 -21.51
N TYR A 356 -11.46 -5.70 -22.10
CA TYR A 356 -10.60 -6.32 -23.11
C TYR A 356 -9.37 -7.01 -22.52
N GLN A 357 -8.74 -7.85 -23.34
CA GLN A 357 -7.38 -8.33 -23.09
C GLN A 357 -6.38 -7.17 -23.11
N VAL A 358 -5.23 -7.32 -22.44
CA VAL A 358 -4.21 -6.27 -22.31
C VAL A 358 -3.69 -5.75 -23.65
N SER A 359 -3.67 -6.60 -24.68
CA SER A 359 -3.14 -6.23 -26.00
C SER A 359 -3.68 -7.16 -27.09
N SER A 360 -3.23 -6.96 -28.33
CA SER A 360 -3.53 -7.84 -29.47
C SER A 360 -2.80 -9.17 -29.37
N GLN A 361 -3.31 -10.22 -30.01
CA GLN A 361 -2.74 -11.58 -29.96
C GLN A 361 -1.26 -11.69 -30.39
N GLN A 362 -0.79 -10.76 -31.22
CA GLN A 362 0.61 -10.74 -31.69
C GLN A 362 1.56 -9.99 -30.74
N SER A 363 1.03 -9.34 -29.71
CA SER A 363 1.81 -8.57 -28.74
C SER A 363 2.53 -9.47 -27.75
N CYS A 364 3.74 -9.08 -27.34
CA CYS A 364 4.49 -9.77 -26.27
C CYS A 364 3.87 -9.59 -24.88
N PHE A 365 2.89 -8.69 -24.75
CA PHE A 365 2.11 -8.54 -23.53
C PHE A 365 0.88 -9.44 -23.51
N TYR A 366 0.53 -10.09 -24.63
CA TYR A 366 -0.66 -10.95 -24.74
C TYR A 366 -0.48 -12.28 -24.03
N ASP A 367 -0.75 -12.26 -22.74
CA ASP A 367 -0.70 -13.39 -21.83
C ASP A 367 -2.02 -13.45 -21.06
N GLN A 368 -2.48 -14.67 -20.75
CA GLN A 368 -3.66 -14.91 -19.94
C GLN A 368 -3.56 -14.18 -18.58
N GLU A 369 -2.40 -14.20 -17.94
CA GLU A 369 -2.24 -13.59 -16.61
C GLU A 369 -2.28 -12.06 -16.61
N ASN A 370 -1.84 -11.43 -17.70
CA ASN A 370 -1.84 -9.98 -17.83
C ASN A 370 -3.24 -9.38 -18.04
N SER A 371 -4.26 -10.23 -18.24
CA SER A 371 -5.65 -9.82 -18.48
C SER A 371 -6.66 -10.40 -17.49
N ARG A 372 -6.17 -11.05 -16.43
CA ARG A 372 -6.98 -11.75 -15.44
C ARG A 372 -7.78 -10.76 -14.58
N ILE A 373 -8.97 -11.17 -14.13
CA ILE A 373 -9.79 -10.39 -13.21
C ILE A 373 -9.90 -11.18 -11.91
N VAL A 374 -9.35 -10.65 -10.82
CA VAL A 374 -9.28 -11.32 -9.53
C VAL A 374 -10.09 -10.53 -8.52
N VAL A 375 -11.07 -11.21 -7.90
CA VAL A 375 -12.05 -10.61 -7.00
C VAL A 375 -12.08 -11.38 -5.69
N GLY A 376 -11.75 -10.73 -4.58
CA GLY A 376 -11.78 -11.29 -3.22
C GLY A 376 -13.19 -11.64 -2.74
N GLY A 377 -14.11 -10.71 -2.94
CA GLY A 377 -15.52 -10.79 -2.61
C GLY A 377 -16.33 -11.45 -3.74
N ASN A 378 -17.30 -10.71 -4.27
CA ASN A 378 -18.30 -11.17 -5.23
C ASN A 378 -18.31 -10.31 -6.50
N VAL A 379 -18.79 -10.88 -7.60
CA VAL A 379 -19.01 -10.18 -8.87
C VAL A 379 -20.50 -9.98 -9.04
N VAL A 380 -20.93 -8.73 -9.12
CA VAL A 380 -22.35 -8.34 -9.16
C VAL A 380 -22.59 -7.40 -10.33
N ASN A 381 -23.70 -7.61 -11.04
CA ASN A 381 -24.11 -6.69 -12.08
C ASN A 381 -24.97 -5.57 -11.47
N GLY A 382 -24.42 -4.37 -11.40
CA GLY A 382 -25.05 -3.21 -10.77
C GLY A 382 -24.03 -2.14 -10.41
N TRP A 383 -24.49 -1.10 -9.71
CA TRP A 383 -23.67 0.03 -9.28
C TRP A 383 -24.07 0.49 -7.87
N THR A 384 -23.29 1.40 -7.30
CA THR A 384 -23.47 1.95 -5.96
C THR A 384 -24.61 2.97 -5.83
N GLY A 385 -25.05 3.58 -6.94
CA GLY A 385 -26.12 4.59 -6.93
C GLY A 385 -27.55 4.04 -6.99
N GLY A 386 -27.73 2.71 -7.10
CA GLY A 386 -29.05 2.08 -7.11
C GLY A 386 -29.08 0.68 -7.72
N SER A 387 -30.20 -0.04 -7.56
CA SER A 387 -30.33 -1.45 -7.99
C SER A 387 -30.97 -1.66 -9.37
N ALA A 388 -31.42 -0.58 -10.03
CA ALA A 388 -32.20 -0.62 -11.27
C ALA A 388 -31.35 -0.82 -12.54
N ASN A 389 -30.14 -0.22 -12.59
CA ASN A 389 -29.30 -0.28 -13.78
C ASN A 389 -28.45 -1.56 -13.79
N ARG A 390 -28.92 -2.57 -14.53
CA ARG A 390 -28.27 -3.89 -14.66
C ARG A 390 -27.89 -4.24 -16.09
N ASN A 391 -27.28 -3.29 -16.77
CA ASN A 391 -26.86 -3.48 -18.15
C ASN A 391 -25.69 -4.48 -18.21
N ALA A 392 -25.76 -5.41 -19.16
CA ALA A 392 -24.72 -6.43 -19.32
C ALA A 392 -23.38 -5.81 -19.74
N VAL A 393 -22.29 -6.33 -19.18
CA VAL A 393 -20.92 -5.87 -19.41
C VAL A 393 -20.15 -6.94 -20.17
N GLY A 394 -19.53 -6.57 -21.29
CA GLY A 394 -18.79 -7.51 -22.13
C GLY A 394 -17.38 -7.78 -21.61
N VAL A 395 -16.95 -9.02 -21.66
CA VAL A 395 -15.66 -9.53 -21.19
C VAL A 395 -15.05 -10.45 -22.25
N HIS A 396 -13.91 -10.02 -22.80
CA HIS A 396 -13.20 -10.78 -23.84
C HIS A 396 -12.39 -11.93 -23.25
N LEU A 397 -12.49 -13.15 -23.75
CA LEU A 397 -11.71 -14.27 -23.21
C LEU A 397 -10.33 -14.37 -23.89
N PHE A 398 -9.34 -14.91 -23.18
CA PHE A 398 -8.02 -15.19 -23.75
C PHE A 398 -8.11 -16.32 -24.79
N THR A 399 -7.42 -16.16 -25.91
CA THR A 399 -7.47 -17.09 -27.04
C THR A 399 -6.07 -17.21 -27.65
N THR A 400 -5.58 -18.42 -27.88
CA THR A 400 -4.28 -18.62 -28.52
C THR A 400 -4.28 -18.16 -29.98
N ILE A 401 -3.10 -17.88 -30.53
CA ILE A 401 -2.92 -17.54 -31.95
C ILE A 401 -3.45 -18.66 -32.86
N ALA A 402 -3.36 -19.92 -32.42
CA ALA A 402 -3.82 -21.08 -33.18
C ALA A 402 -5.35 -21.19 -33.25
N ASP A 403 -6.07 -20.66 -32.24
CA ASP A 403 -7.53 -20.75 -32.13
C ASP A 403 -8.27 -19.61 -32.85
N GLY A 404 -7.56 -18.67 -33.51
CA GLY A 404 -8.13 -17.59 -34.31
C GLY A 404 -8.48 -16.32 -33.52
N THR A 405 -9.11 -15.33 -34.18
CA THR A 405 -9.43 -14.02 -33.57
C THR A 405 -10.29 -14.17 -32.30
N PRO A 406 -10.15 -13.30 -31.30
CA PRO A 406 -10.98 -13.33 -30.09
C PRO A 406 -12.46 -13.41 -30.47
N ARG A 407 -13.24 -14.25 -29.78
CA ARG A 407 -14.67 -14.44 -30.06
C ARG A 407 -15.36 -13.09 -30.24
N THR A 408 -16.03 -12.88 -31.38
CA THR A 408 -16.76 -11.64 -31.70
C THR A 408 -17.94 -11.39 -30.76
N ASN A 409 -18.38 -12.42 -30.03
CA ASN A 409 -19.35 -12.32 -28.95
C ASN A 409 -18.61 -12.46 -27.62
N ALA A 410 -18.33 -11.33 -26.96
CA ALA A 410 -17.75 -11.31 -25.63
C ALA A 410 -18.67 -12.00 -24.62
N SER A 411 -18.10 -12.74 -23.66
CA SER A 411 -18.86 -13.27 -22.53
C SER A 411 -19.37 -12.11 -21.68
N THR A 412 -20.56 -12.19 -21.11
CA THR A 412 -21.13 -11.05 -20.37
C THR A 412 -21.27 -11.30 -18.88
N ILE A 413 -20.87 -10.32 -18.07
CA ILE A 413 -21.33 -10.19 -16.68
C ILE A 413 -22.72 -9.58 -16.71
N SER A 414 -23.70 -10.30 -16.16
CA SER A 414 -25.12 -9.90 -16.14
C SER A 414 -25.80 -10.48 -14.90
N ASP A 415 -27.04 -10.08 -14.64
CA ASP A 415 -27.83 -10.62 -13.53
C ASP A 415 -28.02 -12.14 -13.59
N ALA A 416 -27.96 -12.77 -14.77
CA ALA A 416 -28.02 -14.22 -14.90
C ALA A 416 -26.73 -14.92 -14.44
N ASN A 417 -25.59 -14.25 -14.63
CA ASN A 417 -24.26 -14.83 -14.48
C ASN A 417 -23.45 -14.19 -13.35
N GLN A 418 -24.06 -13.47 -12.41
CA GLN A 418 -23.34 -12.93 -11.24
C GLN A 418 -23.10 -14.00 -10.17
N SER A 419 -22.21 -13.75 -9.21
CA SER A 419 -21.78 -14.75 -8.23
C SER A 419 -22.72 -14.92 -7.04
N VAL A 420 -23.65 -13.99 -6.81
CA VAL A 420 -24.61 -13.99 -5.69
C VAL A 420 -26.02 -13.68 -6.17
N GLU A 421 -27.04 -13.96 -5.35
CA GLU A 421 -28.44 -13.68 -5.70
C GLU A 421 -28.86 -12.24 -5.40
N GLU A 422 -28.20 -11.59 -4.45
CA GLU A 422 -28.48 -10.24 -3.99
C GLU A 422 -28.07 -9.16 -5.01
N ASN A 423 -28.57 -7.94 -4.80
CA ASN A 423 -28.26 -6.79 -5.65
C ASN A 423 -26.94 -6.09 -5.23
N SER A 424 -26.50 -5.11 -6.02
CA SER A 424 -25.26 -4.37 -5.76
C SER A 424 -25.23 -3.73 -4.37
N LEU A 425 -26.29 -3.05 -3.93
CA LEU A 425 -26.34 -2.37 -2.63
C LEU A 425 -26.27 -3.33 -1.43
N GLN A 426 -26.82 -4.53 -1.58
CA GLN A 426 -26.80 -5.57 -0.56
C GLN A 426 -25.42 -6.25 -0.49
N ALA A 427 -24.83 -6.53 -1.65
CA ALA A 427 -23.52 -7.17 -1.75
C ALA A 427 -22.35 -6.24 -1.38
N MET A 428 -22.57 -4.92 -1.43
CA MET A 428 -21.59 -3.91 -1.07
C MET A 428 -21.00 -4.13 0.33
N TYR A 429 -19.75 -3.72 0.46
CA TYR A 429 -18.98 -3.77 1.69
C TYR A 429 -19.33 -2.61 2.63
N ASN A 430 -19.58 -2.95 3.89
CA ASN A 430 -19.81 -1.99 4.97
C ASN A 430 -18.50 -1.79 5.75
N ASN A 431 -17.71 -0.79 5.34
CA ASN A 431 -16.44 -0.46 5.99
C ASN A 431 -16.59 -0.20 7.50
N ASN A 432 -17.66 0.49 7.94
CA ASN A 432 -17.82 0.83 9.35
C ASN A 432 -18.01 -0.42 10.22
N ALA A 433 -18.91 -1.32 9.81
CA ALA A 433 -19.13 -2.57 10.52
C ALA A 433 -17.85 -3.43 10.58
N TYR A 434 -17.07 -3.46 9.50
CA TYR A 434 -15.80 -4.18 9.51
C TYR A 434 -14.74 -3.54 10.42
N SER A 435 -14.59 -2.20 10.38
CA SER A 435 -13.63 -1.52 11.27
C SER A 435 -13.97 -1.71 12.74
N GLU A 436 -15.26 -1.71 13.09
CA GLU A 436 -15.70 -2.02 14.46
C GLU A 436 -15.34 -3.45 14.87
N ARG A 437 -15.59 -4.45 13.99
CA ARG A 437 -15.19 -5.85 14.26
C ARG A 437 -13.69 -5.99 14.44
N LEU A 438 -12.90 -5.35 13.57
CA LEU A 438 -11.45 -5.38 13.65
C LEU A 438 -10.94 -4.75 14.96
N ALA A 439 -11.47 -3.58 15.33
CA ALA A 439 -11.12 -2.93 16.59
C ALA A 439 -11.52 -3.79 17.81
N ALA A 440 -12.68 -4.44 17.77
CA ALA A 440 -13.12 -5.34 18.83
C ALA A 440 -12.19 -6.55 19.00
N LEU A 441 -11.64 -7.11 17.92
CA LEU A 441 -10.67 -8.22 17.97
C LEU A 441 -9.34 -7.79 18.60
N VAL A 442 -8.80 -6.64 18.17
CA VAL A 442 -7.55 -6.09 18.72
C VAL A 442 -7.73 -5.79 20.21
N ASN A 443 -8.81 -5.11 20.58
CA ASN A 443 -9.13 -4.81 21.97
C ASN A 443 -9.38 -6.09 22.78
N GLY A 444 -10.06 -7.08 22.20
CA GLY A 444 -10.30 -8.38 22.82
C GLY A 444 -9.01 -9.09 23.20
N GLN A 445 -8.02 -9.14 22.30
CA GLN A 445 -6.73 -9.75 22.60
C GLN A 445 -5.94 -8.95 23.64
N LYS A 446 -5.98 -7.62 23.60
CA LYS A 446 -5.31 -6.77 24.62
C LYS A 446 -5.96 -6.89 25.99
N THR A 447 -7.27 -7.13 26.06
CA THR A 447 -7.97 -7.39 27.32
C THR A 447 -7.68 -8.81 27.84
N ALA A 448 -7.61 -9.81 26.94
CA ALA A 448 -7.27 -11.19 27.32
C ALA A 448 -5.80 -11.34 27.73
N ASP A 449 -4.90 -10.57 27.13
CA ASP A 449 -3.47 -10.52 27.43
C ASP A 449 -3.03 -9.06 27.68
N PRO A 450 -3.24 -8.54 28.90
CA PRO A 450 -2.92 -7.15 29.24
C PRO A 450 -1.41 -6.88 29.34
N ASP A 451 -0.55 -7.90 29.30
CA ASP A 451 0.90 -7.73 29.37
C ASP A 451 1.40 -7.02 28.08
N PRO A 452 2.13 -5.89 28.17
CA PRO A 452 2.65 -5.19 27.01
C PRO A 452 3.64 -6.02 26.17
N THR A 453 4.24 -7.08 26.74
CA THR A 453 5.09 -8.03 26.03
C THR A 453 4.29 -9.01 25.17
N GLY A 454 3.01 -9.25 25.50
CA GLY A 454 2.09 -10.10 24.72
C GLY A 454 2.53 -11.57 24.66
N PRO A 455 2.76 -12.27 25.80
CA PRO A 455 3.20 -13.66 25.81
C PRO A 455 2.29 -14.62 25.05
N THR A 456 0.98 -14.34 25.01
CA THR A 456 -0.01 -15.16 24.29
C THR A 456 -0.29 -14.65 22.87
N ASP A 457 0.35 -13.57 22.44
CA ASP A 457 0.25 -13.10 21.07
C ASP A 457 0.87 -14.12 20.10
N PRO A 458 0.36 -14.20 18.86
CA PRO A 458 0.96 -15.01 17.80
C PRO A 458 2.42 -14.66 17.55
N ASP A 459 3.23 -15.64 17.13
CA ASP A 459 4.65 -15.42 16.85
C ASP A 459 4.85 -14.40 15.74
N SER A 460 3.95 -14.36 14.75
CA SER A 460 3.99 -13.35 13.68
C SER A 460 3.80 -11.92 14.20
N VAL A 461 2.99 -11.74 15.25
CA VAL A 461 2.75 -10.43 15.89
C VAL A 461 3.99 -10.02 16.68
N LYS A 462 4.57 -10.94 17.45
CA LYS A 462 5.83 -10.72 18.17
C LYS A 462 6.96 -10.35 17.21
N GLN A 463 7.08 -11.04 16.07
CA GLN A 463 8.08 -10.78 15.04
C GLN A 463 7.93 -9.43 14.36
N ALA A 464 6.69 -9.00 14.07
CA ALA A 464 6.42 -7.73 13.42
C ALA A 464 6.78 -6.52 14.30
N ARG A 465 6.82 -6.71 15.63
CA ARG A 465 7.26 -5.71 16.62
C ARG A 465 8.78 -5.57 16.69
N LEU A 466 9.54 -6.55 16.21
CA LEU A 466 10.98 -6.49 16.16
C LEU A 466 11.45 -5.66 14.95
N ALA A 467 12.67 -5.12 15.03
CA ALA A 467 13.33 -4.50 13.89
C ALA A 467 13.40 -5.50 12.72
N PRO A 468 13.13 -5.07 11.48
CA PRO A 468 13.05 -3.70 10.98
C PRO A 468 11.64 -3.08 11.02
N LYS A 469 10.58 -3.89 11.22
CA LYS A 469 9.21 -3.43 11.09
C LYS A 469 8.82 -2.55 12.27
N SER A 470 9.27 -2.91 13.48
CA SER A 470 9.08 -2.11 14.69
C SER A 470 7.63 -1.63 14.88
N GLN A 471 6.66 -2.45 14.46
CA GLN A 471 5.24 -2.09 14.55
C GLN A 471 4.82 -1.99 16.02
N SER A 472 3.86 -1.13 16.31
CA SER A 472 3.20 -1.17 17.61
C SER A 472 2.46 -2.51 17.77
N ARG A 473 2.21 -2.93 19.02
CA ARG A 473 1.43 -4.16 19.29
C ARG A 473 0.06 -4.11 18.60
N ASP A 474 -0.57 -2.94 18.63
CA ASP A 474 -1.89 -2.71 18.03
C ASP A 474 -1.85 -2.85 16.50
N GLN A 475 -0.86 -2.24 15.84
CA GLN A 475 -0.67 -2.36 14.38
C GLN A 475 -0.39 -3.81 13.97
N ALA A 476 0.46 -4.52 14.74
CA ALA A 476 0.79 -5.90 14.46
C ALA A 476 -0.42 -6.84 14.64
N LEU A 477 -1.26 -6.60 15.65
CA LEU A 477 -2.52 -7.33 15.86
C LEU A 477 -3.55 -7.01 14.78
N GLU A 478 -3.68 -5.74 14.39
CA GLU A 478 -4.58 -5.32 13.31
C GLU A 478 -4.22 -6.01 12.00
N ASP A 479 -2.94 -5.99 11.64
CA ASP A 479 -2.40 -6.68 10.47
C ASP A 479 -2.65 -8.20 10.52
N TYR A 480 -2.50 -8.80 11.70
CA TYR A 480 -2.73 -10.22 11.91
C TYR A 480 -4.21 -10.61 11.70
N PHE A 481 -5.13 -9.82 12.27
CA PHE A 481 -6.57 -10.06 12.16
C PHE A 481 -7.11 -9.73 10.77
N LYS A 482 -6.60 -8.70 10.07
CA LYS A 482 -6.97 -8.41 8.67
C LYS A 482 -6.78 -9.60 7.73
N GLU A 483 -5.76 -10.42 7.94
CA GLU A 483 -5.54 -11.62 7.11
C GLU A 483 -6.57 -12.74 7.36
N ARG A 484 -7.29 -12.71 8.49
CA ARG A 484 -8.15 -13.80 9.00
C ARG A 484 -9.62 -13.41 9.11
N LEU A 485 -9.90 -12.11 9.12
CA LEU A 485 -11.24 -11.52 9.16
C LEU A 485 -11.77 -11.37 7.74
N ARG A 486 -13.01 -11.80 7.50
CA ARG A 486 -13.67 -11.57 6.21
C ARG A 486 -14.31 -10.18 6.14
N LYS A 487 -14.54 -9.67 4.94
CA LYS A 487 -15.23 -8.38 4.74
C LYS A 487 -16.72 -8.52 5.13
N VAL A 488 -17.35 -7.44 5.61
CA VAL A 488 -18.74 -7.42 6.10
C VAL A 488 -19.63 -6.74 5.07
N THR A 489 -20.72 -7.38 4.66
CA THR A 489 -21.60 -6.81 3.62
C THR A 489 -22.77 -6.05 4.23
N PHE A 490 -23.41 -5.18 3.46
CA PHE A 490 -24.60 -4.46 3.89
C PHE A 490 -25.81 -5.37 4.12
N GLU A 491 -25.89 -6.51 3.46
CA GLU A 491 -26.95 -7.49 3.76
C GLU A 491 -26.72 -8.19 5.11
N GLU A 492 -25.46 -8.37 5.54
CA GLU A 492 -25.15 -8.89 6.88
C GLU A 492 -25.33 -7.84 7.98
N ALA A 493 -24.93 -6.60 7.70
CA ALA A 493 -24.98 -5.48 8.63
C ALA A 493 -25.62 -4.27 7.94
N PRO A 494 -26.96 -4.23 7.79
CA PRO A 494 -27.65 -3.14 7.13
C PRO A 494 -27.57 -1.85 7.96
N LEU A 495 -27.67 -0.69 7.31
CA LEU A 495 -27.58 0.61 8.00
C LEU A 495 -28.61 0.74 9.14
N ALA A 496 -29.79 0.15 8.98
CA ALA A 496 -30.86 0.15 9.99
C ALA A 496 -30.58 -0.76 11.21
N SER A 497 -29.60 -1.67 11.13
CA SER A 497 -29.23 -2.53 12.25
C SER A 497 -28.12 -1.95 13.12
N ALA A 498 -27.75 -0.67 12.94
CA ALA A 498 -26.89 0.01 13.90
C ALA A 498 -27.66 0.17 15.23
N ILE A 499 -27.22 -0.54 16.27
CA ILE A 499 -27.99 -0.76 17.51
C ILE A 499 -27.73 0.35 18.54
N TYR A 500 -26.53 0.96 18.54
CA TYR A 500 -26.09 1.88 19.59
C TYR A 500 -25.47 3.16 19.01
N ASN A 501 -26.26 4.24 18.88
CA ASN A 501 -25.81 5.54 18.34
C ASN A 501 -25.01 5.41 17.01
N GLY A 502 -25.47 4.56 16.09
CA GLY A 502 -24.79 4.36 14.80
C GLY A 502 -23.69 3.29 14.78
N LYS A 503 -23.48 2.55 15.88
CA LYS A 503 -22.55 1.40 15.94
C LYS A 503 -23.25 0.06 15.69
N TYR A 504 -22.51 -0.89 15.13
CA TYR A 504 -22.94 -2.26 14.82
C TYR A 504 -22.67 -3.26 15.93
N LEU A 505 -21.72 -2.95 16.82
CA LEU A 505 -21.42 -3.78 17.99
C LEU A 505 -22.05 -3.24 19.27
N ASP A 506 -22.50 -4.16 20.11
CA ASP A 506 -23.01 -3.85 21.44
C ASP A 506 -21.85 -3.51 22.40
N PRO A 507 -21.79 -2.27 22.95
CA PRO A 507 -20.75 -1.89 23.89
C PRO A 507 -20.83 -2.63 25.22
N ALA A 508 -21.96 -3.25 25.57
CA ALA A 508 -22.11 -4.04 26.78
C ALA A 508 -21.52 -5.46 26.65
N VAL A 509 -21.25 -5.93 25.43
CA VAL A 509 -20.66 -7.25 25.18
C VAL A 509 -19.13 -7.16 25.32
N PRO A 510 -18.50 -7.95 26.23
CA PRO A 510 -17.05 -7.92 26.42
C PRO A 510 -16.30 -8.24 25.12
N THR A 511 -15.28 -7.46 24.79
CA THR A 511 -14.48 -7.63 23.56
C THR A 511 -13.78 -8.98 23.47
N THR A 512 -13.48 -9.61 24.61
CA THR A 512 -12.90 -10.95 24.70
C THR A 512 -13.81 -12.06 24.16
N SER A 513 -15.13 -11.80 24.04
CA SER A 513 -16.08 -12.78 23.47
C SER A 513 -15.99 -12.91 21.94
N TYR A 514 -15.34 -11.96 21.26
CA TYR A 514 -15.19 -11.94 19.80
C TYR A 514 -13.93 -12.64 19.29
N ILE A 515 -13.06 -13.10 20.20
CA ILE A 515 -11.85 -13.88 19.87
C ILE A 515 -11.99 -15.33 20.34
N GLN A 516 -11.23 -16.22 19.71
CA GLN A 516 -11.10 -17.63 20.09
C GLN A 516 -9.63 -18.05 20.12
N ASP A 517 -9.32 -18.98 21.02
CA ASP A 517 -7.98 -19.53 21.26
C ASP A 517 -6.91 -18.45 21.54
N SER A 518 -5.63 -18.84 21.49
CA SER A 518 -4.48 -17.96 21.76
C SER A 518 -3.24 -18.42 20.98
N GLY A 519 -2.15 -17.64 21.04
CA GLY A 519 -0.92 -17.93 20.32
C GLY A 519 -1.14 -18.00 18.81
N ASN A 520 -0.50 -18.95 18.14
CA ASN A 520 -0.59 -19.11 16.68
C ASN A 520 -1.99 -19.56 16.19
N ASN A 521 -2.87 -19.98 17.09
CA ASN A 521 -4.26 -20.35 16.79
C ASN A 521 -5.27 -19.23 17.10
N LEU A 522 -4.80 -18.08 17.62
CA LEU A 522 -5.65 -16.92 17.90
C LEU A 522 -6.42 -16.52 16.64
N ARG A 523 -7.75 -16.43 16.75
CA ARG A 523 -8.62 -16.13 15.62
C ARG A 523 -9.87 -15.33 16.01
N PRO A 524 -10.54 -14.67 15.05
CA PRO A 524 -11.90 -14.19 15.23
C PRO A 524 -12.87 -15.35 15.49
N ILE A 525 -14.00 -15.08 16.13
CA ILE A 525 -15.12 -16.04 16.17
C ILE A 525 -15.47 -16.56 14.77
N ASP A 526 -15.90 -17.81 14.70
CA ASP A 526 -16.14 -18.52 13.44
C ASP A 526 -17.10 -17.77 12.51
N ASN A 527 -18.15 -17.12 13.03
CA ASN A 527 -19.07 -16.33 12.22
C ASN A 527 -18.41 -15.13 11.49
N TRP A 528 -17.28 -14.65 11.97
CA TRP A 528 -16.54 -13.53 11.37
C TRP A 528 -15.37 -13.99 10.49
N SER A 529 -14.93 -15.23 10.60
CA SER A 529 -13.85 -15.79 9.77
C SER A 529 -14.38 -16.70 8.66
N ILE A 530 -15.48 -17.40 8.89
CA ILE A 530 -16.10 -18.34 7.95
C ILE A 530 -17.30 -17.65 7.30
N PRO A 531 -17.25 -17.39 5.97
CA PRO A 531 -18.32 -16.68 5.29
C PRO A 531 -19.62 -17.46 5.23
N ASN A 532 -19.60 -18.80 5.26
CA ASN A 532 -20.79 -19.65 5.29
C ASN A 532 -20.39 -21.12 5.45
N GLY A 533 -21.15 -21.89 6.22
CA GLY A 533 -20.94 -23.33 6.39
C GLY A 533 -19.95 -23.68 7.49
N THR A 534 -19.05 -24.60 7.21
CA THR A 534 -18.02 -25.08 8.15
C THR A 534 -16.62 -24.66 7.70
N ALA A 535 -15.61 -24.95 8.54
CA ALA A 535 -14.22 -24.66 8.22
C ALA A 535 -13.73 -25.28 6.90
N THR A 536 -14.35 -26.37 6.42
CA THR A 536 -13.92 -27.11 5.22
C THR A 536 -14.89 -27.03 4.06
N VAL A 537 -16.18 -26.78 4.30
CA VAL A 537 -17.23 -26.82 3.29
C VAL A 537 -18.09 -25.56 3.38
N GLY A 538 -18.24 -24.85 2.25
CA GLY A 538 -19.12 -23.68 2.16
C GLY A 538 -20.60 -24.04 2.33
N ALA A 539 -21.42 -23.04 2.64
CA ALA A 539 -22.87 -23.13 2.47
C ALA A 539 -23.35 -22.10 1.44
N ILE A 540 -24.38 -22.48 0.70
CA ILE A 540 -25.03 -21.64 -0.32
C ILE A 540 -25.83 -20.52 0.35
N ASN A 541 -26.33 -20.77 1.57
CA ASN A 541 -27.17 -19.85 2.35
C ASN A 541 -26.46 -19.48 3.67
N GLY A 542 -26.34 -18.18 3.98
CA GLY A 542 -25.94 -17.66 5.30
C GLY A 542 -25.04 -16.40 5.24
N ALA A 543 -24.68 -15.84 6.40
CA ALA A 543 -23.81 -14.67 6.59
C ALA A 543 -24.14 -13.42 5.74
N GLY A 544 -25.41 -13.28 5.38
CA GLY A 544 -25.91 -12.15 4.61
C GLY A 544 -25.76 -12.27 3.10
N LEU A 545 -25.16 -13.30 2.47
CA LEU A 545 -25.23 -13.42 1.01
C LEU A 545 -25.47 -14.85 0.54
N ARG A 546 -26.27 -15.00 -0.51
CA ARG A 546 -26.58 -16.28 -1.14
C ARG A 546 -25.75 -16.45 -2.40
N ILE A 547 -24.80 -17.38 -2.34
CA ILE A 547 -23.87 -17.66 -3.43
C ILE A 547 -24.59 -18.46 -4.51
N ARG A 548 -24.34 -18.14 -5.78
CA ARG A 548 -24.77 -18.98 -6.91
C ARG A 548 -23.67 -20.00 -7.21
N PRO A 549 -23.75 -21.27 -6.77
CA PRO A 549 -22.61 -22.18 -6.74
C PRO A 549 -22.11 -22.58 -8.13
N THR A 550 -22.94 -22.49 -9.17
CA THR A 550 -22.55 -22.77 -10.56
C THR A 550 -21.94 -21.56 -11.27
N GLN A 551 -21.97 -20.37 -10.66
CA GLN A 551 -21.49 -19.12 -11.22
C GLN A 551 -20.23 -18.61 -10.51
N LEU A 552 -19.30 -17.96 -11.22
CA LEU A 552 -19.22 -17.84 -12.67
C LEU A 552 -18.88 -19.20 -13.29
N GLN A 553 -19.48 -19.58 -14.42
CA GLN A 553 -19.12 -20.85 -15.06
C GLN A 553 -17.62 -20.92 -15.36
N ALA A 554 -16.96 -22.02 -14.99
CA ALA A 554 -15.52 -22.19 -15.13
C ALA A 554 -15.13 -23.68 -15.23
N GLN A 555 -13.92 -23.92 -15.72
CA GLN A 555 -13.24 -25.22 -15.67
C GLN A 555 -12.30 -25.28 -14.47
N ASN A 556 -11.90 -26.49 -14.08
CA ASN A 556 -10.91 -26.68 -13.03
C ASN A 556 -9.59 -25.98 -13.43
N PRO A 557 -9.08 -25.05 -12.60
CA PRO A 557 -7.82 -24.35 -12.86
C PRO A 557 -6.62 -25.28 -13.06
N GLU A 558 -6.60 -26.46 -12.45
CA GLU A 558 -5.51 -27.44 -12.62
C GLU A 558 -5.48 -28.06 -14.03
N ASN A 559 -6.64 -28.11 -14.70
CA ASN A 559 -6.80 -28.66 -16.04
C ASN A 559 -6.65 -27.61 -17.15
N LEU A 560 -6.46 -26.33 -16.80
CA LEU A 560 -6.31 -25.23 -17.76
C LEU A 560 -4.89 -24.62 -17.67
N PRO A 561 -3.91 -25.15 -18.41
CA PRO A 561 -2.59 -24.55 -18.54
C PRO A 561 -2.65 -23.10 -19.01
N PRO A 562 -1.72 -22.23 -18.58
CA PRO A 562 -1.65 -20.81 -19.00
C PRO A 562 -1.51 -20.60 -20.52
N THR A 563 -1.16 -21.65 -21.26
CA THR A 563 -0.96 -21.66 -22.71
C THR A 563 -2.23 -21.96 -23.49
N ASN A 564 -3.35 -22.28 -22.83
CA ASN A 564 -4.59 -22.70 -23.48
C ASN A 564 -5.63 -21.57 -23.51
N SER A 565 -6.54 -21.62 -24.50
CA SER A 565 -7.64 -20.66 -24.62
C SER A 565 -8.68 -20.82 -23.52
N GLU A 566 -9.20 -19.70 -23.04
CA GLU A 566 -10.30 -19.63 -22.07
C GLU A 566 -11.66 -19.84 -22.75
N ARG A 567 -12.53 -20.65 -22.13
CA ARG A 567 -13.84 -20.99 -22.70
C ARG A 567 -15.02 -20.35 -21.98
N PHE A 568 -14.87 -20.10 -20.68
CA PHE A 568 -15.93 -19.61 -19.82
C PHE A 568 -15.51 -18.35 -19.06
N LEU A 569 -16.49 -17.55 -18.66
CA LEU A 569 -16.27 -16.28 -17.95
C LEU A 569 -15.44 -16.46 -16.68
N GLY A 570 -15.68 -17.50 -15.90
CA GLY A 570 -14.95 -17.79 -14.66
C GLY A 570 -13.54 -18.33 -14.86
N ASN A 571 -13.09 -18.58 -16.10
CA ASN A 571 -11.66 -18.78 -16.38
C ASN A 571 -10.90 -17.44 -16.32
N ARG A 572 -11.52 -16.37 -16.83
CA ARG A 572 -10.97 -15.01 -16.81
C ARG A 572 -11.19 -14.31 -15.48
N VAL A 573 -12.38 -14.48 -14.90
CA VAL A 573 -12.82 -13.82 -13.66
C VAL A 573 -12.81 -14.84 -12.52
N THR A 574 -11.80 -14.78 -11.67
CA THR A 574 -11.69 -15.63 -10.48
C THR A 574 -12.27 -14.93 -9.25
N VAL A 575 -13.17 -15.61 -8.55
CA VAL A 575 -13.96 -15.05 -7.44
C VAL A 575 -13.68 -15.83 -6.16
N GLY A 576 -13.39 -15.12 -5.07
CA GLY A 576 -13.12 -15.69 -3.75
C GLY A 576 -14.36 -15.91 -2.88
N ASN A 577 -15.50 -15.31 -3.24
CA ASN A 577 -16.75 -15.32 -2.48
C ASN A 577 -16.55 -14.96 -1.00
N ASN A 578 -15.80 -13.88 -0.77
CA ASN A 578 -15.54 -13.28 0.54
C ASN A 578 -14.74 -14.18 1.51
N LEU A 579 -13.94 -15.12 0.99
CA LEU A 579 -13.00 -15.86 1.83
C LEU A 579 -11.86 -14.95 2.31
N PRO A 580 -11.51 -14.96 3.61
CA PRO A 580 -10.34 -14.24 4.09
C PRO A 580 -9.06 -14.84 3.52
N GLN A 581 -7.96 -14.06 3.52
CA GLN A 581 -6.67 -14.49 2.97
C GLN A 581 -6.17 -15.80 3.59
N ARG A 582 -6.31 -15.95 4.91
CA ARG A 582 -6.02 -17.17 5.66
C ARG A 582 -7.29 -17.64 6.37
N ARG A 583 -7.85 -18.75 5.92
CA ARG A 583 -9.03 -19.38 6.52
C ARG A 583 -8.62 -20.47 7.52
N TRP A 584 -9.42 -20.65 8.56
CA TRP A 584 -9.28 -21.80 9.46
C TRP A 584 -9.80 -23.06 8.77
N ASN A 585 -9.05 -24.16 8.79
CA ASN A 585 -9.50 -25.46 8.25
C ASN A 585 -9.99 -26.45 9.31
N GLY A 586 -10.05 -26.03 10.58
CA GLY A 586 -10.36 -26.88 11.74
C GLY A 586 -9.12 -27.21 12.60
N THR A 587 -7.92 -27.08 12.06
CA THR A 587 -6.65 -27.42 12.75
C THR A 587 -5.59 -26.34 12.59
N GLU A 588 -5.50 -25.72 11.42
CA GLU A 588 -4.52 -24.68 11.11
C GLU A 588 -5.12 -23.61 10.18
N PHE A 589 -4.43 -22.47 10.10
CA PHE A 589 -4.72 -21.45 9.09
C PHE A 589 -4.13 -21.86 7.74
N THR A 590 -4.95 -21.81 6.69
CA THR A 590 -4.56 -22.20 5.33
C THR A 590 -5.11 -21.24 4.28
N ASN A 591 -4.48 -21.23 3.10
CA ASN A 591 -4.99 -20.56 1.90
C ASN A 591 -5.43 -21.58 0.82
N LYS A 592 -5.53 -22.86 1.17
CA LYS A 592 -5.96 -23.93 0.27
C LYS A 592 -7.42 -23.78 -0.15
N ALA A 593 -7.75 -24.35 -1.31
CA ALA A 593 -9.11 -24.38 -1.85
C ALA A 593 -10.11 -24.96 -0.83
N GLN A 594 -11.32 -24.39 -0.79
CA GLN A 594 -12.46 -24.87 -0.01
C GLN A 594 -13.53 -25.36 -0.98
N ASP A 595 -14.25 -26.42 -0.61
CA ASP A 595 -15.43 -26.84 -1.34
C ASP A 595 -16.51 -25.74 -1.32
N ILE A 596 -17.16 -25.50 -2.46
CA ILE A 596 -18.16 -24.44 -2.56
C ILE A 596 -19.42 -24.75 -1.73
N ASP A 597 -19.83 -26.02 -1.73
CA ASP A 597 -20.98 -26.53 -0.99
C ASP A 597 -20.82 -28.02 -0.61
N ALA A 598 -21.75 -28.51 0.22
CA ALA A 598 -21.81 -29.92 0.62
C ALA A 598 -22.34 -30.84 -0.50
N THR A 599 -23.16 -30.29 -1.40
CA THR A 599 -23.67 -30.97 -2.60
C THR A 599 -22.60 -31.07 -3.69
N PRO A 600 -22.70 -32.00 -4.66
CA PRO A 600 -21.68 -32.21 -5.68
C PRO A 600 -21.81 -31.18 -6.80
N THR A 601 -21.66 -29.89 -6.51
CA THR A 601 -21.47 -28.88 -7.55
C THR A 601 -20.16 -29.18 -8.27
N GLN A 602 -20.18 -29.24 -9.60
CA GLN A 602 -19.02 -29.62 -10.41
C GLN A 602 -18.48 -28.46 -11.24
N TRP A 603 -17.19 -28.55 -11.59
CA TRP A 603 -16.63 -27.77 -12.68
C TRP A 603 -17.22 -28.19 -14.02
N GLN A 604 -17.10 -27.34 -15.05
CA GLN A 604 -17.60 -27.64 -16.40
C GLN A 604 -16.89 -28.85 -17.06
N ASP A 605 -15.69 -29.18 -16.60
CA ASP A 605 -14.87 -30.33 -17.03
C ASP A 605 -14.90 -31.50 -16.04
N GLY A 606 -15.77 -31.44 -15.02
CA GLY A 606 -15.94 -32.49 -14.01
C GLY A 606 -15.08 -32.32 -12.76
N GLY A 607 -15.41 -33.10 -11.71
CA GLY A 607 -14.81 -32.97 -10.37
C GLY A 607 -15.49 -31.91 -9.51
N LYS A 608 -15.33 -32.01 -8.18
CA LYS A 608 -15.99 -31.12 -7.22
C LYS A 608 -15.46 -29.69 -7.36
N ARG A 609 -16.38 -28.73 -7.42
CA ARG A 609 -16.06 -27.31 -7.55
C ARG A 609 -15.56 -26.74 -6.24
N THR A 610 -14.47 -26.00 -6.31
CA THR A 610 -13.83 -25.35 -5.16
C THR A 610 -13.67 -23.85 -5.38
N ARG A 611 -13.49 -23.11 -4.29
CA ARG A 611 -13.15 -21.69 -4.25
C ARG A 611 -11.89 -21.48 -3.42
N THR A 612 -11.05 -20.56 -3.85
CA THR A 612 -9.77 -20.25 -3.20
C THR A 612 -9.78 -18.81 -2.69
N PRO A 613 -9.24 -18.51 -1.50
CA PRO A 613 -8.99 -17.14 -1.08
C PRO A 613 -8.30 -16.33 -2.18
N GLN A 614 -8.92 -15.22 -2.59
CA GLN A 614 -8.36 -14.29 -3.58
C GLN A 614 -7.85 -13.01 -2.93
N VAL A 615 -8.15 -12.80 -1.65
CA VAL A 615 -7.69 -11.65 -0.87
C VAL A 615 -6.18 -11.76 -0.67
N THR A 616 -5.47 -10.68 -0.97
CA THR A 616 -4.05 -10.56 -0.67
C THR A 616 -3.82 -9.28 0.12
N LYS A 617 -3.10 -9.37 1.24
CA LYS A 617 -2.61 -8.19 1.94
C LYS A 617 -1.85 -7.30 0.97
N LEU A 618 -2.45 -6.16 0.62
CA LEU A 618 -1.78 -5.13 -0.14
C LEU A 618 -0.71 -4.49 0.75
N ALA A 619 0.28 -3.88 0.11
CA ALA A 619 1.09 -2.95 0.86
C ALA A 619 0.15 -1.88 1.40
N ASP A 620 0.01 -1.83 2.73
CA ASP A 620 -0.48 -0.62 3.34
C ASP A 620 0.49 0.44 2.85
N VAL A 621 -0.02 1.37 2.06
CA VAL A 621 0.80 2.42 1.44
C VAL A 621 1.20 3.44 2.49
N GLY A 622 1.38 3.01 3.75
CA GLY A 622 1.21 3.82 4.92
C GLY A 622 -0.24 4.05 5.27
N SER A 623 -0.48 4.14 6.58
CA SER A 623 -1.63 4.85 7.10
C SER A 623 -1.85 6.14 6.31
N THR A 624 -3.07 6.38 5.85
CA THR A 624 -3.49 7.69 5.34
C THR A 624 -3.29 8.78 6.39
N ASN A 625 -3.14 8.39 7.67
CA ASN A 625 -2.71 9.28 8.72
C ASN A 625 -1.32 9.83 8.39
N ARG A 626 -1.28 11.14 8.17
CA ARG A 626 -0.04 11.87 7.90
C ARG A 626 0.80 12.05 9.17
N GLY A 627 0.34 11.57 10.32
CA GLY A 627 1.03 11.73 11.59
C GLY A 627 0.67 13.03 12.30
N ASN A 628 -0.44 13.66 11.94
CA ASN A 628 -1.01 14.80 12.62
C ASN A 628 -2.41 14.42 13.14
N GLY A 629 -2.62 14.44 14.45
CA GLY A 629 -3.93 14.15 15.05
C GLY A 629 -5.02 15.12 14.55
N LEU A 630 -6.29 14.75 14.72
CA LEU A 630 -7.46 15.56 14.33
C LEU A 630 -7.80 16.65 15.37
N GLY A 631 -6.80 17.20 16.08
CA GLY A 631 -7.01 18.13 17.19
C GLY A 631 -6.95 17.50 18.59
N GLU A 632 -6.63 16.20 18.69
CA GLU A 632 -6.44 15.48 19.95
C GLU A 632 -5.26 16.07 20.76
N GLN A 633 -5.40 16.10 22.09
CA GLN A 633 -4.37 16.58 23.01
C GLN A 633 -3.07 15.75 22.83
N PRO A 634 -1.91 16.37 22.51
CA PRO A 634 -0.64 15.75 22.86
C PRO A 634 -0.60 15.55 24.38
N GLY A 635 0.07 14.49 24.83
CA GLY A 635 0.18 14.18 26.25
C GLY A 635 0.66 15.35 27.12
N ALA A 636 0.47 15.21 28.43
CA ALA A 636 0.79 16.23 29.43
C ALA A 636 2.21 16.83 29.22
N PRO A 637 2.44 18.11 29.61
CA PRO A 637 3.75 18.73 29.48
C PRO A 637 4.88 17.84 30.03
N GLY A 638 5.86 17.52 29.17
CA GLY A 638 6.98 16.63 29.52
C GLY A 638 6.85 15.19 29.01
N THR A 639 5.72 14.80 28.39
CA THR A 639 5.62 13.53 27.66
C THR A 639 6.20 13.68 26.24
N PRO A 640 6.95 12.68 25.72
CA PRO A 640 7.40 12.68 24.34
C PRO A 640 6.24 12.89 23.36
N ASN A 641 6.48 13.61 22.27
CA ASN A 641 5.49 13.78 21.20
C ASN A 641 4.90 12.41 20.78
N PRO A 642 3.60 12.13 21.01
CA PRO A 642 3.01 10.85 20.64
C PRO A 642 2.82 10.72 19.13
N PHE A 643 2.95 11.82 18.39
CA PHE A 643 2.80 11.86 16.95
C PHE A 643 4.12 11.49 16.26
N SER A 644 4.01 10.71 15.20
CA SER A 644 5.15 10.36 14.35
C SER A 644 4.79 10.58 12.89
N ASP A 645 5.75 11.03 12.08
CA ASP A 645 5.51 11.23 10.66
C ASP A 645 5.04 9.95 9.98
N GLY A 646 3.92 10.08 9.25
CA GLY A 646 3.35 9.01 8.44
C GLY A 646 4.31 8.54 7.35
N PHE A 647 4.06 7.35 6.81
CA PHE A 647 4.90 6.76 5.76
C PHE A 647 5.04 7.70 4.55
N TRP A 648 3.95 8.32 4.09
CA TRP A 648 3.96 9.22 2.93
C TRP A 648 4.78 10.48 3.19
N GLU A 649 4.67 11.05 4.39
CA GLU A 649 5.42 12.23 4.80
C GLU A 649 6.93 11.97 4.79
N LYS A 650 7.35 10.81 5.30
CA LYS A 650 8.76 10.38 5.28
C LYS A 650 9.23 10.01 3.88
N SER A 651 8.46 9.17 3.17
CA SER A 651 8.87 8.62 1.89
C SER A 651 9.05 9.71 0.83
N ALA A 652 8.16 10.70 0.78
CA ALA A 652 8.28 11.83 -0.15
C ALA A 652 9.46 12.76 0.19
N ALA A 653 9.84 12.84 1.47
CA ALA A 653 10.93 13.68 1.96
C ALA A 653 12.32 13.00 1.84
N GLN A 654 12.35 11.67 1.69
CA GLN A 654 13.57 10.89 1.63
C GLN A 654 14.33 11.12 0.32
N GLN A 655 15.67 11.11 0.37
CA GLN A 655 16.48 11.12 -0.83
C GLN A 655 16.40 9.77 -1.58
N PRO A 656 15.98 9.74 -2.87
CA PRO A 656 16.06 8.54 -3.69
C PRO A 656 17.53 8.18 -3.95
N ARG A 657 17.86 6.89 -3.94
CA ARG A 657 19.21 6.39 -4.29
C ARG A 657 19.36 6.22 -5.79
N THR A 658 18.26 5.86 -6.46
CA THR A 658 18.17 5.78 -7.91
C THR A 658 16.98 6.60 -8.44
N PRO A 659 17.02 7.09 -9.69
CA PRO A 659 15.89 7.81 -10.29
C PRO A 659 14.59 7.00 -10.40
N LEU A 660 14.64 5.68 -10.21
CA LEU A 660 13.49 4.76 -10.30
C LEU A 660 12.96 4.33 -8.94
N ASP A 661 13.55 4.84 -7.83
CA ASP A 661 13.06 4.52 -6.51
C ASP A 661 11.69 5.18 -6.27
N GLY A 662 10.75 4.44 -5.69
CA GLY A 662 9.41 4.97 -5.31
C GLY A 662 9.41 5.86 -4.06
N ILE A 663 10.53 6.53 -3.79
CA ILE A 663 10.80 7.40 -2.64
C ILE A 663 11.41 8.71 -3.15
N GLY A 664 11.25 9.79 -2.40
CA GLY A 664 11.39 11.14 -2.90
C GLY A 664 10.14 11.61 -3.66
N GLY A 665 10.10 12.90 -3.97
CA GLY A 665 9.03 13.51 -4.75
C GLY A 665 8.60 14.89 -4.25
N LEU A 666 7.41 15.28 -4.66
CA LEU A 666 6.74 16.49 -4.19
C LEU A 666 5.79 16.14 -3.06
N ARG A 667 5.82 16.96 -2.01
CA ARG A 667 4.79 16.93 -0.97
C ARG A 667 4.00 18.22 -1.01
N ILE A 668 2.69 18.10 -1.14
CA ILE A 668 1.76 19.21 -1.34
C ILE A 668 0.76 19.19 -0.18
N ILE A 669 0.76 20.25 0.65
CA ILE A 669 0.01 20.28 1.91
C ILE A 669 -0.86 21.53 1.97
N THR A 670 -2.17 21.35 1.94
CA THR A 670 -3.15 22.42 2.06
C THR A 670 -3.71 22.49 3.48
N SER A 671 -3.77 23.67 4.07
CA SER A 671 -4.46 23.90 5.35
C SER A 671 -5.96 24.10 5.14
N ALA A 672 -6.75 24.08 6.22
CA ALA A 672 -8.17 24.40 6.13
C ALA A 672 -8.43 25.87 5.73
N GLY A 673 -7.41 26.72 5.87
CA GLY A 673 -7.43 28.14 5.50
C GLY A 673 -7.43 29.07 6.72
N VAL A 674 -7.39 30.36 6.43
CA VAL A 674 -7.43 31.45 7.41
C VAL A 674 -8.87 31.97 7.47
N TYR A 675 -9.46 31.87 8.65
CA TYR A 675 -10.81 32.32 8.93
C TYR A 675 -10.81 33.65 9.68
N ASP A 676 -11.68 34.56 9.26
CA ASP A 676 -11.99 35.79 9.95
C ASP A 676 -13.37 36.26 9.52
N ARG A 677 -14.23 36.53 10.50
CA ARG A 677 -15.60 36.98 10.27
C ARG A 677 -15.78 38.50 10.39
N THR A 678 -14.72 39.25 10.66
CA THR A 678 -14.78 40.70 10.80
C THR A 678 -15.31 41.27 9.49
N ASN A 679 -16.50 41.88 9.47
CA ASN A 679 -17.13 42.31 8.21
C ASN A 679 -17.51 41.14 7.27
N SER A 680 -17.90 39.99 7.82
CA SER A 680 -18.52 38.90 7.05
C SER A 680 -19.90 39.33 6.54
N PHE A 681 -20.29 38.92 5.33
CA PHE A 681 -21.67 39.08 4.86
C PHE A 681 -22.61 38.00 5.41
N LEU A 682 -22.04 36.94 5.98
CA LEU A 682 -22.79 35.86 6.58
C LEU A 682 -23.31 36.28 7.96
N PRO A 683 -24.48 35.76 8.38
CA PRO A 683 -24.97 35.95 9.72
C PRO A 683 -24.06 35.26 10.74
N PRO A 684 -24.09 35.63 12.03
CA PRO A 684 -23.38 34.88 13.05
C PRO A 684 -23.86 33.42 13.12
N PRO A 685 -22.96 32.42 13.17
CA PRO A 685 -23.30 31.02 13.26
C PRO A 685 -24.15 30.72 14.46
N THR A 686 -25.06 29.78 14.30
CA THR A 686 -25.92 29.30 15.36
C THR A 686 -25.73 27.81 15.56
N TRP A 687 -25.73 27.36 16.80
CA TRP A 687 -25.65 25.95 17.18
C TRP A 687 -26.56 25.69 18.37
N ILE A 688 -26.79 24.42 18.71
CA ILE A 688 -27.53 24.06 19.92
C ILE A 688 -26.51 23.68 20.99
N ASP A 689 -26.63 24.23 22.20
CA ASP A 689 -25.77 23.84 23.33
C ASP A 689 -26.17 22.49 23.95
N ALA A 690 -25.34 21.98 24.85
CA ALA A 690 -25.60 20.74 25.60
C ALA A 690 -26.98 20.71 26.32
N GLY A 691 -27.54 21.89 26.62
CA GLY A 691 -28.85 22.05 27.25
C GLY A 691 -30.02 22.15 26.27
N GLY A 692 -29.79 21.98 24.97
CA GLY A 692 -30.83 22.08 23.94
C GLY A 692 -31.19 23.52 23.54
N ASN A 693 -30.42 24.53 23.96
CA ASN A 693 -30.71 25.93 23.69
C ASN A 693 -29.98 26.42 22.43
N LEU A 694 -30.67 27.22 21.61
CA LEU A 694 -30.06 27.88 20.46
C LEU A 694 -29.06 28.95 20.93
N ARG A 695 -27.79 28.75 20.60
CA ARG A 695 -26.69 29.68 20.80
C ARG A 695 -26.30 30.36 19.49
N ARG A 696 -25.60 31.49 19.62
CA ARG A 696 -25.13 32.30 18.49
C ARG A 696 -23.69 32.72 18.72
N GLY A 697 -22.89 32.65 17.67
CA GLY A 697 -21.50 33.06 17.66
C GLY A 697 -21.34 34.59 17.70
N PRO A 698 -20.13 35.09 17.95
CA PRO A 698 -19.88 36.52 17.93
C PRO A 698 -20.11 37.09 16.53
N ALA A 699 -20.58 38.34 16.43
CA ALA A 699 -20.73 39.01 15.13
C ALA A 699 -19.38 39.37 14.48
N SER A 700 -18.33 39.58 15.29
CA SER A 700 -16.95 39.87 14.84
C SER A 700 -15.93 39.24 15.80
N ILE A 701 -14.74 38.88 15.31
CA ILE A 701 -13.67 38.24 16.11
C ILE A 701 -12.77 39.28 16.83
N GLY A 702 -13.16 40.55 16.90
CA GLY A 702 -12.35 41.64 17.49
C GLY A 702 -12.78 42.15 18.87
N ILE A 703 -13.88 41.64 19.42
CA ILE A 703 -14.44 42.07 20.71
C ILE A 703 -13.88 41.16 21.80
N ASN A 704 -12.85 41.63 22.52
CA ASN A 704 -12.25 40.89 23.62
C ASN A 704 -12.63 41.54 24.97
N PRO A 705 -13.20 40.78 25.93
CA PRO A 705 -13.51 39.35 25.88
C PRO A 705 -14.79 39.06 25.08
N VAL A 706 -14.77 37.95 24.33
CA VAL A 706 -15.99 37.37 23.75
C VAL A 706 -16.86 36.89 24.93
N PRO A 707 -18.14 37.29 25.02
CA PRO A 707 -19.03 36.80 26.08
C PRO A 707 -19.09 35.27 26.06
N ILE A 708 -18.99 34.65 27.24
CA ILE A 708 -18.91 33.18 27.37
C ILE A 708 -20.17 32.48 26.83
N ASP A 709 -21.29 33.19 26.76
CA ASP A 709 -22.54 32.68 26.16
C ASP A 709 -22.52 32.63 24.62
N ASN A 710 -21.49 33.19 23.98
CA ASN A 710 -21.29 33.23 22.53
C ASN A 710 -20.10 32.35 22.08
N THR A 711 -19.64 31.45 22.92
CA THR A 711 -18.57 30.49 22.63
C THR A 711 -19.11 29.06 22.64
N TYR A 712 -18.51 28.18 21.83
CA TYR A 712 -18.85 26.76 21.80
C TYR A 712 -18.21 26.02 22.97
N ASP A 713 -19.01 25.12 23.56
CA ASP A 713 -18.75 24.29 24.73
C ASP A 713 -19.08 22.85 24.33
N ASP A 714 -18.13 21.92 24.48
CA ASP A 714 -18.31 20.55 24.02
C ASP A 714 -19.19 19.77 25.01
N PRO A 715 -20.36 19.24 24.58
CA PRO A 715 -21.25 18.48 25.48
C PRO A 715 -20.63 17.18 26.02
N GLU A 716 -19.55 16.68 25.41
CA GLU A 716 -18.89 15.43 25.81
C GLU A 716 -17.82 15.61 26.88
N THR A 717 -17.46 16.86 27.22
CA THR A 717 -16.44 17.17 28.22
C THR A 717 -17.06 17.75 29.50
N PRO A 718 -16.44 17.50 30.68
CA PRO A 718 -16.94 18.02 31.96
C PRO A 718 -16.55 19.48 32.23
N ASP A 719 -15.55 20.00 31.51
CA ASP A 719 -15.03 21.36 31.66
C ASP A 719 -15.70 22.30 30.64
N ARG A 720 -15.97 23.55 31.04
CA ARG A 720 -16.63 24.51 30.15
C ARG A 720 -15.63 25.12 29.15
N GLU A 721 -15.68 24.73 27.89
CA GLU A 721 -14.84 25.34 26.85
C GLU A 721 -15.43 26.64 26.28
N GLN A 722 -14.54 27.44 25.66
CA GLN A 722 -14.85 28.78 25.16
C GLN A 722 -14.37 28.99 23.72
N TYR A 723 -14.63 28.02 22.84
CA TYR A 723 -14.18 28.10 21.45
C TYR A 723 -14.95 29.13 20.62
N THR A 724 -14.25 29.81 19.72
CA THR A 724 -14.87 30.79 18.81
C THR A 724 -15.46 30.08 17.60
N VAL A 725 -16.71 30.40 17.24
CA VAL A 725 -17.40 29.73 16.13
C VAL A 725 -17.32 30.54 14.82
N VAL A 726 -16.96 29.87 13.72
CA VAL A 726 -16.93 30.42 12.36
C VAL A 726 -17.69 29.52 11.39
N TRP A 727 -18.11 30.06 10.25
CA TRP A 727 -18.68 29.26 9.18
C TRP A 727 -17.60 28.50 8.37
N PRO A 728 -17.88 27.27 7.92
CA PRO A 728 -16.98 26.50 7.05
C PRO A 728 -16.94 27.06 5.63
N ASP A 729 -15.92 26.63 4.88
CA ASP A 729 -15.71 26.89 3.45
C ASP A 729 -16.84 26.39 2.53
N SER A 730 -17.69 25.48 3.03
CA SER A 730 -18.92 25.07 2.35
C SER A 730 -20.00 26.16 2.27
N MET A 731 -19.81 27.29 2.97
CA MET A 731 -20.68 28.46 2.85
C MET A 731 -20.23 29.34 1.67
N PRO A 732 -21.16 30.09 1.03
CA PRO A 732 -20.78 31.07 0.03
C PRO A 732 -19.69 32.02 0.57
N MET A 733 -18.60 32.17 -0.18
CA MET A 733 -17.46 33.00 0.21
C MET A 733 -17.58 34.44 -0.28
N SER A 734 -18.45 34.65 -1.26
CA SER A 734 -18.86 35.95 -1.77
C SER A 734 -20.37 36.04 -1.93
N PRO A 735 -20.94 37.25 -1.89
CA PRO A 735 -22.35 37.48 -2.19
C PRO A 735 -22.73 36.98 -3.60
N LEU A 736 -23.97 36.53 -3.76
CA LEU A 736 -24.47 35.92 -5.00
C LEU A 736 -24.81 36.95 -6.11
N GLY A 737 -24.34 38.19 -5.95
CA GLY A 737 -24.57 39.31 -6.87
C GLY A 737 -25.69 40.26 -6.44
N PRO A 738 -25.98 41.30 -7.25
CA PRO A 738 -26.99 42.32 -6.98
C PRO A 738 -28.35 41.75 -6.56
N GLY A 739 -28.95 42.28 -5.50
CA GLY A 739 -30.19 41.82 -4.88
C GLY A 739 -30.05 40.69 -3.84
N SER A 740 -28.86 40.11 -3.65
CA SER A 740 -28.62 39.12 -2.58
C SER A 740 -28.71 39.76 -1.19
N GLN A 741 -29.09 39.01 -0.15
CA GLN A 741 -29.14 39.56 1.21
C GLN A 741 -27.77 39.42 1.89
N VAL A 742 -27.27 40.51 2.49
CA VAL A 742 -26.05 40.52 3.31
C VAL A 742 -26.34 40.92 4.74
N TRP A 743 -25.66 40.30 5.68
CA TRP A 743 -25.86 40.57 7.09
C TRP A 743 -25.10 41.81 7.54
N ASN A 744 -25.77 42.72 8.23
CA ASN A 744 -25.11 43.88 8.81
C ASN A 744 -24.44 43.51 10.15
N ASN A 745 -23.14 43.25 10.11
CA ASN A 745 -22.32 43.00 11.31
C ASN A 745 -21.88 44.29 12.05
N GLY A 746 -22.48 45.45 11.75
CA GLY A 746 -22.30 46.67 12.54
C GLY A 746 -22.64 46.44 14.01
N THR A 747 -21.97 47.17 14.92
CA THR A 747 -22.09 47.01 16.37
C THR A 747 -23.56 46.98 16.82
N ALA A 748 -24.12 45.79 16.99
CA ALA A 748 -25.36 45.60 17.71
C ALA A 748 -25.12 46.14 19.13
N PRO A 749 -25.95 47.07 19.65
CA PRO A 749 -25.78 47.57 21.00
C PRO A 749 -25.80 46.40 21.99
N ALA A 750 -24.79 46.32 22.86
CA ALA A 750 -24.76 45.36 23.94
C ALA A 750 -26.06 45.46 24.75
N GLY A 751 -26.79 44.34 24.87
CA GLY A 751 -28.03 44.27 25.64
C GLY A 751 -29.34 44.30 24.84
N THR A 752 -29.32 44.17 23.51
CA THR A 752 -30.56 43.87 22.77
C THR A 752 -30.99 42.42 23.06
N PRO A 753 -32.24 42.17 23.53
CA PRO A 753 -32.72 40.83 23.83
C PRO A 753 -32.70 39.93 22.59
N PRO A 754 -32.68 38.59 22.76
CA PRO A 754 -32.65 37.65 21.65
C PRO A 754 -33.76 37.98 20.68
N VAL A 755 -33.38 38.30 19.45
CA VAL A 755 -34.32 38.49 18.36
C VAL A 755 -35.02 37.16 18.16
N THR A 756 -36.29 37.10 18.57
CA THR A 756 -37.16 35.93 18.39
C THR A 756 -37.14 35.53 16.91
N PRO A 757 -37.10 34.23 16.54
CA PRO A 757 -37.26 33.82 15.16
C PRO A 757 -38.51 34.49 14.56
N GLY A 758 -38.31 35.40 13.61
CA GLY A 758 -39.38 36.22 13.00
C GLY A 758 -39.41 37.72 13.37
N ALA A 759 -38.59 38.21 14.30
CA ALA A 759 -38.46 39.65 14.55
C ALA A 759 -37.29 40.26 13.74
N GLY A 760 -37.55 41.35 13.00
CA GLY A 760 -36.56 42.33 12.53
C GLY A 760 -35.18 41.84 12.07
N LEU A 761 -35.16 41.13 10.95
CA LEU A 761 -33.98 40.69 10.21
C LEU A 761 -33.02 41.86 9.85
N ASN A 762 -31.80 41.91 10.44
CA ASN A 762 -30.74 42.91 10.14
C ASN A 762 -30.00 42.59 8.83
N TRP A 763 -30.77 42.23 7.80
CA TRP A 763 -30.30 41.93 6.46
C TRP A 763 -30.42 43.20 5.61
N LEU A 764 -29.34 43.54 4.92
CA LEU A 764 -29.27 44.56 3.89
C LEU A 764 -29.36 43.88 2.52
N ASN A 765 -29.93 44.53 1.53
CA ASN A 765 -29.82 44.05 0.15
C ASN A 765 -28.47 44.48 -0.43
N TRP A 766 -27.76 43.54 -1.05
CA TRP A 766 -26.56 43.72 -1.85
C TRP A 766 -26.93 44.47 -3.12
N ASP A 767 -26.98 45.80 -3.00
CA ASP A 767 -27.22 46.80 -4.04
C ASP A 767 -28.57 46.76 -4.80
N THR A 768 -29.34 47.83 -4.62
CA THR A 768 -30.22 48.39 -5.67
C THR A 768 -30.25 49.93 -5.74
N ALA A 769 -29.47 50.70 -4.93
CA ALA A 769 -29.34 52.19 -4.95
C ALA A 769 -28.77 52.85 -3.66
N THR A 770 -28.45 52.11 -2.59
CA THR A 770 -28.37 52.69 -1.22
C THR A 770 -26.98 52.92 -0.62
N TRP A 771 -25.90 52.93 -1.41
CA TRP A 771 -24.58 53.27 -0.85
C TRP A 771 -23.95 54.52 -1.45
N SER A 772 -24.46 55.68 -1.02
CA SER A 772 -23.73 56.95 -1.06
C SER A 772 -23.09 57.27 0.31
N PRO A 773 -21.92 57.93 0.35
CA PRO A 773 -21.09 58.17 1.54
C PRO A 773 -21.75 59.17 2.54
N PRO A 774 -21.23 59.32 3.78
CA PRO A 774 -21.99 59.54 5.02
C PRO A 774 -22.74 60.89 5.03
N ALA A 775 -23.79 61.10 5.82
CA ALA A 775 -23.79 60.98 7.27
C ALA A 775 -25.21 61.10 7.86
N VAL A 776 -25.32 60.78 9.15
CA VAL A 776 -26.35 61.34 10.02
C VAL A 776 -26.39 62.87 9.81
N VAL A 777 -27.50 63.41 9.29
CA VAL A 777 -28.44 64.40 9.89
C VAL A 777 -29.44 64.80 8.79
N PRO A 778 -30.76 64.88 9.08
CA PRO A 778 -31.79 65.16 8.09
C PRO A 778 -31.91 66.66 7.85
N THR A 779 -31.77 67.11 6.60
CA THR A 779 -32.61 68.13 5.91
C THR A 779 -31.93 68.54 4.61
N ASP A 780 -32.75 68.57 3.55
CA ASP A 780 -32.49 69.07 2.19
C ASP A 780 -31.52 68.26 1.32
N LEU A 781 -32.05 67.57 0.31
CA LEU A 781 -31.55 67.46 -1.08
C LEU A 781 -32.58 66.66 -1.93
N PRO A 782 -32.58 66.84 -3.27
CA PRO A 782 -33.79 66.91 -4.09
C PRO A 782 -34.08 65.62 -4.85
N ASP A 783 -35.33 65.55 -5.29
CA ASP A 783 -35.97 64.61 -6.21
C ASP A 783 -35.07 64.13 -7.37
N ALA A 784 -34.91 62.80 -7.47
CA ALA A 784 -34.29 62.11 -8.61
C ALA A 784 -35.35 61.47 -9.53
N THR A 785 -36.28 62.28 -10.04
CA THR A 785 -37.09 61.95 -11.21
C THR A 785 -36.20 62.02 -12.47
N GLY A 786 -35.63 60.89 -12.89
CA GLY A 786 -34.85 60.93 -14.14
C GLY A 786 -34.23 59.64 -14.71
N LEU A 787 -34.35 58.45 -14.09
CA LEU A 787 -33.70 57.25 -14.63
C LEU A 787 -34.68 56.09 -14.85
N LEU A 788 -34.57 55.47 -16.04
CA LEU A 788 -35.47 54.46 -16.57
C LEU A 788 -35.20 53.05 -15.99
N PRO A 789 -36.22 52.16 -15.94
CA PRO A 789 -36.09 50.79 -15.42
C PRO A 789 -35.18 49.89 -16.29
N ALA A 790 -34.66 48.86 -15.63
CA ALA A 790 -33.51 48.04 -15.97
C ALA A 790 -33.62 47.08 -17.18
N ASP A 791 -34.18 47.50 -18.31
CA ASP A 791 -34.21 46.70 -19.54
C ASP A 791 -33.71 47.49 -20.75
N ALA A 792 -32.45 47.94 -20.74
CA ALA A 792 -31.61 48.14 -21.94
C ALA A 792 -30.28 48.84 -21.59
N ASN A 793 -29.25 48.07 -21.22
CA ASN A 793 -27.88 48.49 -21.49
C ASN A 793 -26.98 47.28 -21.79
N PRO A 794 -26.49 47.12 -23.03
CA PRO A 794 -25.63 45.99 -23.41
C PRO A 794 -24.24 46.01 -22.76
N ASN A 795 -23.83 47.11 -22.11
CA ASN A 795 -22.46 47.32 -21.62
C ASN A 795 -22.37 47.79 -20.14
N GLY A 796 -23.23 47.29 -19.23
CA GLY A 796 -23.36 47.86 -17.87
C GLY A 796 -23.55 46.87 -16.72
N ASN A 797 -22.84 45.74 -16.70
CA ASN A 797 -22.94 44.72 -15.65
C ASN A 797 -21.67 44.60 -14.79
N PHE A 798 -21.07 45.68 -14.28
CA PHE A 798 -20.03 45.57 -13.25
C PHE A 798 -20.08 46.77 -12.30
N VAL A 799 -19.95 46.49 -11.00
CA VAL A 799 -19.75 47.51 -9.97
C VAL A 799 -18.34 48.08 -10.13
N ASP A 800 -18.21 49.38 -10.40
CA ASP A 800 -16.92 50.08 -10.30
C ASP A 800 -16.68 50.44 -8.83
N GLU A 801 -15.91 49.60 -8.13
CA GLU A 801 -15.58 49.77 -6.70
C GLU A 801 -14.31 50.61 -6.43
N THR A 802 -13.75 51.28 -7.44
CA THR A 802 -12.60 52.18 -7.21
C THR A 802 -12.97 53.43 -6.39
N LEU A 803 -14.27 53.69 -6.20
CA LEU A 803 -14.78 54.94 -5.64
C LEU A 803 -15.25 54.87 -4.17
N ASN A 804 -15.43 53.70 -3.54
CA ASN A 804 -15.93 53.65 -2.15
C ASN A 804 -15.38 52.48 -1.27
N PRO A 805 -14.46 52.76 -0.31
CA PRO A 805 -13.93 51.78 0.66
C PRO A 805 -14.98 51.16 1.59
N ALA A 806 -16.17 51.78 1.73
CA ALA A 806 -17.26 51.20 2.50
C ALA A 806 -17.73 49.87 1.90
N ASN A 807 -17.69 49.74 0.56
CA ASN A 807 -18.23 48.59 -0.18
C ASN A 807 -17.54 47.26 0.08
N ARG A 808 -16.26 47.32 0.44
CA ARG A 808 -15.45 46.14 0.80
C ARG A 808 -15.90 45.46 2.09
N LYS A 809 -16.68 46.13 2.95
CA LYS A 809 -17.09 45.60 4.27
C LYS A 809 -18.15 44.49 4.22
N PHE A 810 -18.70 44.14 3.05
CA PHE A 810 -19.65 43.02 2.95
C PHE A 810 -19.32 42.06 1.81
N ALA A 811 -18.10 42.13 1.28
CA ALA A 811 -17.71 41.44 0.05
C ALA A 811 -17.13 40.03 0.28
N LYS A 812 -16.98 39.58 1.54
CA LYS A 812 -16.22 38.38 1.88
C LYS A 812 -16.87 37.59 3.00
N GLY A 813 -16.88 36.27 2.90
CA GLY A 813 -17.33 35.32 3.93
C GLY A 813 -16.30 35.13 5.05
N ASP A 814 -16.53 34.10 5.87
CA ASP A 814 -15.68 33.77 7.03
C ASP A 814 -14.32 33.18 6.61
N LEU A 815 -14.24 32.40 5.51
CA LEU A 815 -12.96 31.96 4.93
C LEU A 815 -12.34 33.10 4.10
N ARG A 816 -11.13 33.52 4.47
CA ARG A 816 -10.44 34.67 3.82
C ARG A 816 -9.42 34.27 2.78
N MET A 817 -8.71 33.17 3.02
CA MET A 817 -7.62 32.72 2.19
C MET A 817 -7.32 31.25 2.52
N ARG A 818 -6.93 30.47 1.51
CA ARG A 818 -6.43 29.11 1.66
C ARG A 818 -5.18 28.97 0.80
N ALA A 819 -4.15 28.35 1.35
CA ALA A 819 -2.92 28.14 0.63
C ALA A 819 -2.34 26.76 0.91
N THR A 820 -1.49 26.36 -0.01
CA THR A 820 -0.82 25.07 -0.05
C THR A 820 0.69 25.29 0.01
N ALA A 821 1.34 24.67 1.00
CA ALA A 821 2.79 24.62 1.07
C ALA A 821 3.29 23.44 0.22
N VAL A 822 4.21 23.72 -0.69
CA VAL A 822 4.82 22.71 -1.57
C VAL A 822 6.25 22.46 -1.12
N TYR A 823 6.62 21.20 -0.98
CA TYR A 823 7.97 20.74 -0.62
C TYR A 823 8.51 19.84 -1.72
N ALA A 824 9.84 19.85 -1.91
CA ALA A 824 10.52 18.95 -2.82
C ALA A 824 11.75 18.34 -2.13
N TYR A 825 11.92 17.03 -2.26
CA TYR A 825 13.10 16.31 -1.75
C TYR A 825 14.42 16.89 -2.31
N ALA A 826 14.41 17.43 -3.52
CA ALA A 826 15.59 18.00 -4.15
C ALA A 826 16.09 19.28 -3.44
N ASN A 827 15.20 20.00 -2.74
CA ASN A 827 15.54 21.24 -2.03
C ASN A 827 15.95 20.98 -0.58
N SER A 828 15.22 20.07 0.10
CA SER A 828 15.54 19.63 1.46
C SER A 828 15.17 18.16 1.58
N ASN A 829 16.14 17.30 1.84
CA ASN A 829 15.93 15.85 2.04
C ASN A 829 16.52 15.39 3.38
N PHE A 830 16.26 14.13 3.70
CA PHE A 830 16.96 13.40 4.73
C PHE A 830 17.45 12.05 4.20
N ASP A 831 18.48 11.51 4.85
CA ASP A 831 19.00 10.16 4.58
C ASP A 831 18.25 9.14 5.45
N ALA A 832 17.85 8.01 4.86
CA ALA A 832 17.24 6.88 5.57
C ALA A 832 18.14 6.24 6.64
N THR A 833 19.43 6.56 6.67
CA THR A 833 20.35 6.16 7.76
C THR A 833 20.19 7.02 9.02
N THR A 834 19.36 8.07 8.98
CA THR A 834 19.08 8.92 10.15
C THR A 834 18.52 8.06 11.29
N PRO A 835 19.08 8.13 12.52
CA PRO A 835 18.63 7.31 13.64
C PRO A 835 17.12 7.41 13.89
N ALA A 836 16.48 6.26 14.09
CA ALA A 836 15.07 6.18 14.45
C ALA A 836 14.79 7.04 15.70
N GLY A 837 13.78 7.91 15.60
CA GLY A 837 13.41 8.86 16.66
C GLY A 837 13.96 10.28 16.50
N THR A 838 14.79 10.56 15.49
CA THR A 838 15.19 11.94 15.16
C THR A 838 14.09 12.63 14.36
N GLN A 839 13.67 13.81 14.80
CA GLN A 839 12.63 14.55 14.12
C GLN A 839 13.16 15.25 12.86
N LEU A 840 12.51 15.01 11.73
CA LEU A 840 12.93 15.51 10.42
C LEU A 840 12.46 16.95 10.22
N THR A 841 13.22 17.73 9.44
CA THR A 841 12.87 19.12 9.10
C THR A 841 13.02 19.33 7.60
N GLN A 842 12.07 20.03 6.99
CA GLN A 842 12.12 20.44 5.58
C GLN A 842 11.68 21.89 5.43
N THR A 843 12.08 22.51 4.32
CA THR A 843 11.68 23.88 3.97
C THR A 843 10.75 23.88 2.76
N PRO A 844 9.68 24.69 2.77
CA PRO A 844 8.80 24.81 1.62
C PRO A 844 9.56 25.40 0.43
N LEU A 845 9.32 24.84 -0.75
CA LEU A 845 9.80 25.31 -2.04
C LEU A 845 8.98 26.52 -2.52
N ALA A 846 7.67 26.48 -2.34
CA ALA A 846 6.73 27.48 -2.82
C ALA A 846 5.41 27.45 -2.02
N CYS A 847 4.66 28.54 -2.10
CA CYS A 847 3.26 28.61 -1.67
C CYS A 847 2.37 28.65 -2.91
N VAL A 848 1.28 27.90 -2.94
CA VAL A 848 0.27 27.98 -4.01
C VAL A 848 -1.05 28.40 -3.38
N SER A 849 -1.74 29.36 -3.98
CA SER A 849 -3.08 29.69 -3.53
C SER A 849 -4.06 28.58 -3.94
N SER A 850 -4.81 28.11 -2.95
CA SER A 850 -5.91 27.16 -3.14
C SER A 850 -7.24 27.80 -2.74
N TYR A 851 -7.32 29.13 -2.73
CA TYR A 851 -8.57 29.82 -2.45
C TYR A 851 -9.41 29.88 -3.73
N TYR A 852 -10.34 28.93 -3.82
CA TYR A 852 -11.35 28.81 -4.86
C TYR A 852 -12.71 29.24 -4.31
N ASP A 853 -13.37 30.20 -4.96
CA ASP A 853 -14.65 30.76 -4.53
C ASP A 853 -15.78 30.32 -5.48
N PRO A 854 -16.49 29.22 -5.17
CA PRO A 854 -17.55 28.69 -6.01
C PRO A 854 -18.90 29.40 -5.82
N SER A 855 -18.98 30.55 -5.12
CA SER A 855 -20.25 31.25 -4.86
C SER A 855 -21.07 31.50 -6.14
N ASN A 856 -20.41 31.91 -7.23
CA ASN A 856 -21.03 32.04 -8.54
C ASN A 856 -19.99 31.90 -9.65
N ALA A 857 -20.45 31.80 -10.90
CA ALA A 857 -19.58 31.60 -12.06
C ALA A 857 -18.54 32.72 -12.27
N SER A 858 -18.76 33.93 -11.74
CA SER A 858 -17.81 35.05 -11.83
C SER A 858 -16.76 35.00 -10.72
N THR A 859 -17.13 34.61 -9.50
CA THR A 859 -16.21 34.49 -8.35
C THR A 859 -15.39 33.21 -8.41
N ALA A 860 -15.87 32.18 -9.10
CA ALA A 860 -15.12 30.96 -9.39
C ALA A 860 -13.92 31.20 -10.33
N ARG A 861 -13.87 32.35 -11.00
CA ARG A 861 -12.74 32.75 -11.83
C ARG A 861 -11.72 33.53 -11.03
N ASN A 862 -10.45 33.44 -11.42
CA ASN A 862 -9.43 34.20 -10.72
C ASN A 862 -9.65 35.69 -10.88
N ILE A 863 -9.51 36.45 -9.80
CA ILE A 863 -9.59 37.91 -9.84
C ILE A 863 -8.57 38.49 -10.82
N SER A 864 -8.93 39.55 -11.55
CA SER A 864 -8.09 40.12 -12.60
C SER A 864 -6.92 40.95 -12.05
N THR A 865 -7.02 41.43 -10.80
CA THR A 865 -5.92 42.12 -10.11
C THR A 865 -5.53 41.36 -8.85
N PRO A 866 -4.24 41.26 -8.50
CA PRO A 866 -3.82 40.64 -7.25
C PRO A 866 -4.40 41.37 -6.04
N LEU A 867 -4.41 40.68 -4.89
CA LEU A 867 -4.88 41.23 -3.61
C LEU A 867 -4.12 42.50 -3.17
N GLN A 868 -2.98 42.80 -3.80
CA GLN A 868 -2.17 44.02 -3.67
C GLN A 868 -1.56 44.45 -5.04
N PRO A 869 -1.03 45.70 -5.19
CA PRO A 869 -0.65 46.26 -6.49
C PRO A 869 0.48 45.50 -7.19
N GLY A 870 0.23 44.99 -8.41
CA GLY A 870 1.26 44.35 -9.24
C GLY A 870 0.73 43.42 -10.32
N GLY A 871 0.35 43.98 -11.49
CA GLY A 871 0.03 43.20 -12.69
C GLY A 871 -1.37 42.58 -12.73
N VAL A 872 -1.65 41.81 -13.79
CA VAL A 872 -2.91 41.07 -13.99
C VAL A 872 -2.65 39.61 -13.61
N LEU A 873 -3.46 39.02 -12.73
CA LEU A 873 -3.34 37.60 -12.42
C LEU A 873 -3.82 36.76 -13.62
N PRO A 874 -3.18 35.63 -13.95
CA PRO A 874 -3.71 34.70 -14.94
C PRO A 874 -4.99 34.02 -14.42
N ASP A 875 -5.86 33.65 -15.36
CA ASP A 875 -7.06 32.87 -15.05
C ASP A 875 -6.76 31.39 -15.20
N VAL A 876 -6.39 30.77 -14.09
CA VAL A 876 -6.04 29.36 -13.94
C VAL A 876 -6.89 28.73 -12.84
N SER A 877 -8.11 29.22 -12.62
CA SER A 877 -8.97 28.68 -11.56
C SER A 877 -9.56 27.31 -11.91
N GLY A 878 -9.35 26.82 -13.13
CA GLY A 878 -10.03 25.67 -13.71
C GLY A 878 -11.34 26.03 -14.42
N GLU A 879 -11.78 27.29 -14.35
CA GLU A 879 -12.97 27.84 -15.03
C GLU A 879 -12.55 28.80 -16.17
N GLY A 880 -13.27 28.77 -17.29
CA GLY A 880 -13.00 29.64 -18.46
C GLY A 880 -12.35 28.94 -19.65
N VAL A 881 -11.76 29.71 -20.58
CA VAL A 881 -11.28 29.19 -21.90
C VAL A 881 -10.20 28.12 -21.81
N ASN A 882 -9.52 28.00 -20.67
CA ASN A 882 -8.47 27.01 -20.41
C ASN A 882 -8.95 25.86 -19.50
N ALA A 883 -10.26 25.75 -19.23
CA ALA A 883 -10.82 24.68 -18.41
C ALA A 883 -10.67 23.31 -19.10
N PRO A 884 -10.32 22.23 -18.36
CA PRO A 884 -10.05 20.91 -18.93
C PRO A 884 -11.26 20.25 -19.60
N ASP A 885 -12.50 20.67 -19.26
CA ASP A 885 -13.74 20.16 -19.88
C ASP A 885 -14.06 20.81 -21.25
N ILE A 886 -13.34 21.88 -21.64
CA ILE A 886 -13.54 22.53 -22.95
C ILE A 886 -12.68 21.81 -23.99
N THR A 887 -13.08 20.58 -24.32
CA THR A 887 -12.58 19.90 -25.52
C THR A 887 -13.28 20.47 -26.76
N ILE A 888 -12.51 21.16 -27.60
CA ILE A 888 -12.76 21.44 -29.03
C ILE A 888 -13.81 22.54 -29.34
N THR A 889 -13.31 23.69 -29.81
CA THR A 889 -14.02 24.73 -30.59
C THR A 889 -15.44 25.09 -30.14
N GLN A 890 -15.58 25.78 -29.01
CA GLN A 890 -16.72 26.68 -28.81
C GLN A 890 -16.26 28.14 -28.76
N PRO A 891 -17.04 29.08 -29.33
CA PRO A 891 -16.71 30.50 -29.29
C PRO A 891 -16.64 31.00 -27.84
N ALA A 892 -15.90 32.09 -27.61
CA ALA A 892 -15.73 32.75 -26.30
C ALA A 892 -17.05 33.03 -25.53
N ALA A 893 -18.20 32.95 -26.20
CA ALA A 893 -19.55 33.01 -25.62
C ALA A 893 -19.91 31.81 -24.70
N ALA A 894 -19.11 30.74 -24.64
CA ALA A 894 -19.34 29.58 -23.78
C ALA A 894 -18.70 29.69 -22.38
N VAL A 895 -17.86 30.71 -22.15
CA VAL A 895 -17.26 30.96 -20.82
C VAL A 895 -18.33 31.49 -19.88
N ARG A 896 -18.64 30.74 -18.81
CA ARG A 896 -19.57 31.19 -17.76
C ARG A 896 -18.85 32.20 -16.85
N GLY A 897 -19.51 33.32 -16.57
CA GLY A 897 -19.03 34.34 -15.63
C GLY A 897 -17.92 35.25 -16.15
N THR A 898 -17.75 36.42 -15.52
CA THR A 898 -16.71 37.40 -15.87
C THR A 898 -15.74 37.56 -14.70
N ARG A 899 -14.45 37.59 -15.01
CA ARG A 899 -13.39 37.84 -14.00
C ARG A 899 -13.67 39.16 -13.29
N GLN A 900 -13.76 39.09 -11.98
CA GLN A 900 -13.91 40.26 -11.13
C GLN A 900 -12.54 40.85 -10.80
N THR A 901 -12.47 42.13 -10.43
CA THR A 901 -11.20 42.78 -10.08
C THR A 901 -10.72 42.40 -8.67
N PHE A 902 -11.63 42.27 -7.69
CA PHE A 902 -11.25 42.12 -6.27
C PHE A 902 -12.04 41.06 -5.48
N ILE A 903 -13.16 40.54 -6.00
CA ILE A 903 -13.97 39.47 -5.37
C ILE A 903 -13.89 38.21 -6.22
N GLY A 904 -13.35 37.14 -5.67
CA GLY A 904 -13.32 35.85 -6.33
C GLY A 904 -12.04 35.09 -6.02
N SER A 905 -11.81 34.06 -6.82
CA SER A 905 -10.74 33.11 -6.62
C SER A 905 -9.38 33.75 -6.86
N ASN A 906 -8.33 33.16 -6.29
CA ASN A 906 -6.97 33.28 -6.79
C ASN A 906 -6.33 31.88 -6.83
N ASN A 907 -7.16 30.88 -7.09
CA ASN A 907 -6.84 29.46 -7.14
C ASN A 907 -5.77 29.18 -8.21
N GLY A 908 -4.81 28.35 -7.85
CA GLY A 908 -3.74 27.90 -8.73
C GLY A 908 -2.62 28.93 -9.00
N ILE A 909 -2.64 30.10 -8.35
CA ILE A 909 -1.57 31.09 -8.47
C ILE A 909 -0.39 30.67 -7.58
N THR A 910 0.81 30.64 -8.15
CA THR A 910 2.05 30.28 -7.46
C THR A 910 2.74 31.51 -6.88
N TYR A 911 3.24 31.39 -5.65
CA TYR A 911 3.98 32.39 -4.89
C TYR A 911 5.33 31.82 -4.43
N GLY A 912 6.27 32.70 -4.08
CA GLY A 912 7.49 32.29 -3.38
C GLY A 912 7.20 31.59 -2.03
N PRO A 913 8.19 30.91 -1.44
CA PRO A 913 8.04 30.37 -0.09
C PRO A 913 7.83 31.50 0.93
N PRO A 914 7.28 31.20 2.13
CA PRO A 914 7.03 32.21 3.15
C PRO A 914 8.32 32.97 3.50
N THR A 915 8.27 34.31 3.51
CA THR A 915 9.44 35.18 3.78
C THR A 915 9.91 35.11 5.22
N GLN A 916 8.98 34.86 6.15
CA GLN A 916 9.28 34.53 7.54
C GLN A 916 8.66 33.17 7.87
N ARG A 917 9.50 32.15 8.01
CA ARG A 917 9.10 30.86 8.57
C ARG A 917 9.00 30.99 10.10
N LEU A 918 7.94 31.63 10.57
CA LEU A 918 7.65 31.70 12.00
C LEU A 918 7.43 30.28 12.51
N GLN A 919 8.41 29.76 13.25
CA GLN A 919 8.29 28.53 14.02
C GLN A 919 7.92 28.93 15.45
N PRO A 920 6.63 29.11 15.75
CA PRO A 920 6.20 29.62 17.04
C PRO A 920 6.65 28.67 18.15
N ALA A 921 6.91 29.22 19.34
CA ALA A 921 7.10 28.41 20.54
C ALA A 921 5.87 27.54 20.82
N ARG A 922 6.00 26.58 21.75
CA ARG A 922 4.87 25.76 22.17
C ARG A 922 3.79 26.64 22.83
N SER A 923 2.56 26.55 22.36
CA SER A 923 1.38 27.13 23.00
C SER A 923 0.96 26.32 24.22
N THR A 924 0.42 26.99 25.23
CA THR A 924 -0.09 26.37 26.45
C THR A 924 -1.60 26.19 26.35
N LEU A 925 -2.08 24.99 26.65
CA LEU A 925 -3.52 24.70 26.74
C LEU A 925 -4.05 25.09 28.12
N THR A 926 -5.07 25.95 28.14
CA THR A 926 -5.79 26.28 29.37
C THR A 926 -6.96 25.32 29.55
N LEU A 927 -6.84 24.37 30.48
CA LEU A 927 -7.88 23.34 30.70
C LEU A 927 -9.25 23.94 31.07
N ALA A 928 -9.26 25.08 31.77
CA ALA A 928 -10.51 25.73 32.20
C ALA A 928 -11.31 26.39 31.07
N THR A 929 -10.73 26.60 29.89
CA THR A 929 -11.41 27.26 28.74
C THR A 929 -11.22 26.50 27.43
N GLY A 930 -10.39 25.46 27.41
CA GLY A 930 -9.98 24.77 26.18
C GLY A 930 -9.09 25.61 25.26
N LEU A 931 -8.71 26.85 25.58
CA LEU A 931 -8.00 27.73 24.64
C LEU A 931 -6.47 27.54 24.67
N LEU A 932 -5.84 27.62 23.50
CA LEU A 932 -4.39 27.78 23.37
C LEU A 932 -4.00 29.24 23.57
N GLY A 933 -2.92 29.47 24.32
CA GLY A 933 -2.33 30.79 24.55
C GLY A 933 -0.84 30.76 24.87
N GLY A 934 -0.21 31.93 24.85
CA GLY A 934 1.19 32.13 25.27
C GLY A 934 2.24 31.96 24.16
N GLY A 935 1.81 31.73 22.92
CA GLY A 935 2.60 31.63 21.70
C GLY A 935 2.28 32.75 20.70
N ASP A 936 2.11 32.39 19.42
CA ASP A 936 1.76 33.35 18.36
C ASP A 936 0.25 33.61 18.35
N ALA A 937 -0.13 34.86 18.64
CA ALA A 937 -1.54 35.24 18.82
C ALA A 937 -2.40 35.01 17.57
N ILE A 938 -1.84 35.13 16.36
CA ILE A 938 -2.60 34.95 15.11
C ILE A 938 -2.82 33.45 14.87
N LEU A 939 -1.77 32.65 14.97
CA LEU A 939 -1.87 31.20 14.78
C LEU A 939 -2.73 30.53 15.86
N GLU A 940 -2.64 31.01 17.12
CA GLU A 940 -3.49 30.56 18.22
C GLU A 940 -4.96 30.91 17.98
N ALA A 941 -5.25 32.13 17.51
CA ALA A 941 -6.61 32.51 17.15
C ALA A 941 -7.18 31.57 16.08
N GLN A 942 -6.42 31.28 15.02
CA GLN A 942 -6.84 30.33 13.98
C GLN A 942 -7.04 28.91 14.51
N ALA A 943 -6.18 28.45 15.43
CA ALA A 943 -6.24 27.12 16.04
C ALA A 943 -7.35 26.94 17.09
N ASN A 944 -7.91 28.03 17.60
CA ASN A 944 -8.98 28.04 18.60
C ASN A 944 -10.39 28.17 17.99
N MET A 945 -10.50 28.30 16.67
CA MET A 945 -11.79 28.38 15.97
C MET A 945 -12.40 26.99 15.72
N VAL A 946 -13.71 26.89 15.88
CA VAL A 946 -14.52 25.71 15.60
C VAL A 946 -15.66 26.04 14.63
N PHE A 947 -16.18 25.02 13.97
CA PHE A 947 -17.41 25.09 13.21
C PHE A 947 -18.63 24.86 14.13
N PRO A 948 -19.87 25.13 13.67
CA PRO A 948 -21.07 24.97 14.48
C PRO A 948 -21.35 23.53 14.93
N ASP A 949 -20.70 22.54 14.31
CA ASP A 949 -20.74 21.13 14.69
C ASP A 949 -19.68 20.76 15.76
N GLY A 950 -18.95 21.74 16.29
CA GLY A 950 -17.91 21.55 17.30
C GLY A 950 -16.54 21.15 16.77
N ARG A 951 -16.42 20.86 15.46
CA ARG A 951 -15.13 20.47 14.88
C ARG A 951 -14.19 21.67 14.79
N PHE A 952 -12.92 21.49 15.14
CA PHE A 952 -11.90 22.51 14.94
C PHE A 952 -11.74 22.87 13.45
N ALA A 953 -11.80 24.18 13.15
CA ALA A 953 -11.56 24.70 11.82
C ALA A 953 -10.13 24.39 11.34
N ASN A 954 -9.15 24.55 12.23
CA ASN A 954 -7.73 24.27 11.98
C ASN A 954 -7.16 23.24 12.97
N GLY A 955 -7.75 22.03 13.00
CA GLY A 955 -7.31 20.93 13.89
C GLY A 955 -5.81 20.57 13.78
N PRO A 956 -5.25 20.34 12.58
CA PRO A 956 -3.82 20.04 12.43
C PRO A 956 -2.87 21.15 12.92
N LEU A 957 -3.25 22.42 12.71
CA LEU A 957 -2.49 23.57 13.22
C LEU A 957 -2.50 23.58 14.75
N ARG A 958 -3.68 23.37 15.34
CA ARG A 958 -3.86 23.29 16.80
C ARG A 958 -2.98 22.21 17.44
N THR A 959 -2.90 21.03 16.82
CA THR A 959 -2.00 19.96 17.30
C THR A 959 -0.52 20.36 17.16
N ALA A 960 -0.14 21.03 16.06
CA ALA A 960 1.25 21.46 15.82
C ALA A 960 1.74 22.52 16.82
N LEU A 961 0.86 23.45 17.23
CA LEU A 961 1.20 24.52 18.19
C LEU A 961 1.43 23.98 19.61
N GLN A 962 0.83 22.85 19.97
CA GLN A 962 1.00 22.22 21.27
C GLN A 962 2.31 21.42 21.40
N VAL A 963 3.09 21.30 20.32
CA VAL A 963 4.38 20.59 20.28
C VAL A 963 5.52 21.61 20.13
N PRO A 964 6.64 21.47 20.89
CA PRO A 964 7.78 22.37 20.77
C PRO A 964 8.45 22.24 19.39
N PRO A 965 9.04 23.32 18.84
CA PRO A 965 9.57 23.35 17.47
C PRO A 965 10.51 22.19 17.11
N THR A 966 11.35 21.76 18.03
CA THR A 966 12.35 20.69 17.83
C THR A 966 11.77 19.28 17.77
N GLU A 967 10.52 19.09 18.21
CA GLU A 967 9.85 17.79 18.28
C GLU A 967 8.70 17.66 17.25
N ARG A 968 8.50 18.68 16.40
CA ARG A 968 7.38 18.69 15.42
C ARG A 968 7.59 17.73 14.26
N THR A 969 6.58 16.91 13.98
CA THR A 969 6.49 16.09 12.77
C THR A 969 6.57 16.96 11.51
N LEU A 970 7.05 16.43 10.38
CA LEU A 970 6.98 17.11 9.09
C LEU A 970 5.55 17.54 8.75
N ALA A 971 4.54 16.71 9.06
CA ALA A 971 3.14 17.07 8.89
C ALA A 971 2.71 18.27 9.76
N GLN A 972 3.18 18.33 11.01
CA GLN A 972 2.93 19.47 11.92
C GLN A 972 3.62 20.75 11.43
N GLN A 973 4.87 20.63 10.95
CA GLN A 973 5.58 21.76 10.34
C GLN A 973 4.83 22.27 9.10
N ALA A 974 4.32 21.37 8.26
CA ALA A 974 3.56 21.73 7.07
C ALA A 974 2.20 22.38 7.37
N ALA A 975 1.55 22.03 8.47
CA ALA A 975 0.33 22.71 8.92
C ALA A 975 0.58 24.19 9.29
N ILE A 976 1.72 24.48 9.93
CA ILE A 976 2.15 25.85 10.24
C ILE A 976 2.56 26.59 8.96
N ASP A 977 3.40 25.98 8.12
CA ASP A 977 3.91 26.60 6.90
C ASP A 977 2.77 26.92 5.90
N SER A 978 1.78 26.04 5.73
CA SER A 978 0.61 26.29 4.86
C SER A 978 -0.31 27.39 5.40
N THR A 979 -0.48 27.50 6.73
CA THR A 979 -1.20 28.62 7.35
C THR A 979 -0.45 29.94 7.15
N ASN A 980 0.88 29.93 7.31
CA ASN A 980 1.72 31.09 7.04
C ASN A 980 1.68 31.50 5.56
N CYS A 981 1.68 30.55 4.62
CA CYS A 981 1.45 30.83 3.20
C CYS A 981 0.13 31.59 3.00
N ALA A 982 -0.96 31.13 3.62
CA ALA A 982 -2.26 31.78 3.49
C ALA A 982 -2.27 33.20 4.08
N LEU A 983 -1.68 33.39 5.27
CA LEU A 983 -1.57 34.70 5.91
C LEU A 983 -0.74 35.68 5.06
N GLN A 984 0.41 35.23 4.54
CA GLN A 984 1.32 36.08 3.78
C GLN A 984 0.82 36.42 2.38
N ILE A 985 0.03 35.53 1.75
CA ILE A 985 -0.67 35.87 0.51
C ILE A 985 -1.79 36.87 0.80
N LEU A 986 -2.50 36.71 1.92
CA LEU A 986 -3.62 37.57 2.30
C LEU A 986 -3.15 38.99 2.68
N ASP A 987 -2.02 39.11 3.39
CA ASP A 987 -1.45 40.41 3.79
C ASP A 987 -0.59 41.06 2.69
N GLY A 988 -0.21 40.31 1.65
CA GLY A 988 0.57 40.78 0.51
C GLY A 988 2.09 40.79 0.71
N SER A 989 2.60 40.19 1.78
CA SER A 989 4.04 40.09 2.05
C SER A 989 4.79 39.17 1.09
N ILE A 990 4.08 38.26 0.40
CA ILE A 990 4.64 37.46 -0.71
C ILE A 990 3.89 37.73 -2.02
N VAL A 991 4.66 37.84 -3.11
CA VAL A 991 4.15 38.19 -4.45
C VAL A 991 4.10 36.97 -5.38
N PRO A 992 3.19 36.94 -6.37
CA PRO A 992 3.11 35.85 -7.35
C PRO A 992 4.44 35.66 -8.07
N THR A 993 4.88 34.40 -8.21
CA THR A 993 6.14 34.02 -8.86
C THR A 993 5.98 32.67 -9.58
N ALA A 994 5.77 32.70 -10.89
CA ALA A 994 5.61 31.49 -11.72
C ALA A 994 6.93 30.81 -12.12
N GLY A 995 8.08 31.22 -11.55
CA GLY A 995 9.41 30.77 -11.99
C GLY A 995 9.80 29.35 -11.56
N LEU A 996 9.28 28.87 -10.43
CA LEU A 996 9.59 27.54 -9.86
C LEU A 996 8.51 26.51 -10.16
N ILE A 997 7.24 26.91 -10.03
CA ILE A 997 6.06 26.13 -10.37
C ILE A 997 5.21 27.02 -11.28
N PRO A 998 4.81 26.57 -12.48
CA PRO A 998 3.92 27.34 -13.34
C PRO A 998 2.54 27.54 -12.68
N ASP A 999 1.93 28.70 -12.92
CA ASP A 999 0.53 28.94 -12.52
C ASP A 999 -0.40 27.88 -13.11
N GLY A 1000 -1.35 27.39 -12.32
CA GLY A 1000 -2.30 26.33 -12.69
C GLY A 1000 -1.73 24.91 -12.66
N ALA A 1001 -0.42 24.72 -12.41
CA ALA A 1001 0.16 23.38 -12.28
C ALA A 1001 -0.34 22.64 -11.02
N ILE A 1002 -0.62 23.40 -9.95
CA ILE A 1002 -1.27 22.94 -8.74
C ILE A 1002 -2.44 23.88 -8.52
N GLN A 1003 -3.65 23.35 -8.39
CA GLN A 1003 -4.86 24.12 -8.13
C GLN A 1003 -5.85 23.25 -7.36
N GLU A 1004 -6.74 23.86 -6.60
CA GLU A 1004 -7.87 23.16 -6.02
C GLU A 1004 -8.89 22.88 -7.14
N VAL A 1005 -9.19 21.61 -7.40
CA VAL A 1005 -10.30 21.23 -8.29
C VAL A 1005 -11.41 20.76 -7.37
N ALA A 1006 -12.40 21.62 -7.14
CA ALA A 1006 -13.48 21.32 -6.21
C ALA A 1006 -14.27 20.08 -6.66
N PHE A 1007 -14.32 19.06 -5.81
CA PHE A 1007 -15.40 18.08 -5.83
C PHE A 1007 -16.48 18.63 -4.91
N VAL A 1008 -17.55 19.18 -5.50
CA VAL A 1008 -18.67 19.73 -4.73
C VAL A 1008 -19.20 18.64 -3.81
N ASN A 1009 -19.05 18.80 -2.50
CA ASN A 1009 -19.57 17.84 -1.55
C ASN A 1009 -21.10 17.89 -1.63
N GLY A 1010 -21.80 16.76 -1.43
CA GLY A 1010 -23.26 16.76 -1.28
C GLY A 1010 -23.76 17.69 -0.15
N ARG A 1011 -22.86 18.16 0.71
CA ARG A 1011 -23.05 19.23 1.71
C ARG A 1011 -23.14 20.63 1.11
N GLU A 1012 -22.29 20.96 0.14
CA GLU A 1012 -22.25 22.27 -0.54
C GLU A 1012 -23.43 22.44 -1.51
N VAL A 1013 -23.88 21.33 -2.14
CA VAL A 1013 -25.12 21.31 -2.94
C VAL A 1013 -26.36 21.64 -2.08
N LYS A 1014 -26.31 21.36 -0.78
CA LYS A 1014 -27.44 21.55 0.17
C LYS A 1014 -27.46 22.93 0.83
N ALA A 1015 -26.31 23.60 0.98
CA ALA A 1015 -26.26 25.00 1.42
C ALA A 1015 -26.95 25.97 0.43
N ILE A 1016 -27.29 25.48 -0.77
CA ILE A 1016 -28.05 26.19 -1.80
C ILE A 1016 -29.57 25.91 -1.67
N ASP A 1017 -30.00 24.94 -0.85
CA ASP A 1017 -31.42 24.64 -0.60
C ASP A 1017 -32.05 25.64 0.39
N ARG A 1018 -33.35 25.87 0.28
CA ARG A 1018 -34.06 26.91 1.06
C ARG A 1018 -34.30 26.45 2.51
N ASP A 1019 -34.02 27.36 3.45
CA ASP A 1019 -34.27 27.19 4.91
C ASP A 1019 -35.75 26.85 5.20
N ASN A 1020 -36.00 25.93 6.14
CA ASN A 1020 -37.35 25.64 6.63
C ASN A 1020 -37.62 26.48 7.89
N PRO A 1021 -38.45 27.53 7.84
CA PRO A 1021 -38.63 28.44 8.98
C PRO A 1021 -39.34 27.82 10.21
N ASN A 1022 -39.74 26.55 10.13
CA ASN A 1022 -40.44 25.83 11.21
C ASN A 1022 -39.49 25.02 12.12
N THR A 1023 -38.20 24.98 11.79
CA THR A 1023 -37.18 24.30 12.60
C THR A 1023 -36.39 25.33 13.39
N ILE A 1024 -35.76 24.86 14.47
CA ILE A 1024 -34.98 25.71 15.38
C ILE A 1024 -33.56 25.99 14.86
N VAL A 1025 -33.13 25.26 13.82
CA VAL A 1025 -31.80 25.38 13.22
C VAL A 1025 -31.95 25.88 11.81
N ASN A 1026 -31.08 26.80 11.37
CA ASN A 1026 -31.10 27.25 9.99
C ASN A 1026 -30.51 26.15 9.08
N GLU A 1027 -31.35 25.47 8.30
CA GLU A 1027 -30.94 24.40 7.38
C GLU A 1027 -30.21 24.91 6.14
N ALA A 1028 -30.36 26.20 5.79
CA ALA A 1028 -29.56 26.78 4.72
C ALA A 1028 -28.07 26.79 5.07
N PHE A 1029 -27.72 26.74 6.37
CA PHE A 1029 -26.34 26.88 6.84
C PHE A 1029 -25.83 25.75 7.77
N THR A 1030 -26.65 24.79 8.21
CA THR A 1030 -26.24 23.70 9.12
C THR A 1030 -26.77 22.33 8.70
N LEU A 1031 -25.96 21.27 8.84
CA LEU A 1031 -26.30 19.91 8.36
C LEU A 1031 -26.76 18.95 9.47
N SER A 1032 -26.41 19.23 10.72
CA SER A 1032 -26.75 18.44 11.91
C SER A 1032 -25.99 19.02 13.10
N SER A 1033 -26.67 19.31 14.21
CA SER A 1033 -26.01 19.48 15.50
C SER A 1033 -25.74 18.07 16.07
N PRO A 1034 -24.52 17.71 16.48
CA PRO A 1034 -24.33 16.48 17.24
C PRO A 1034 -24.86 16.74 18.64
N LEU A 1035 -26.07 16.26 18.96
CA LEU A 1035 -26.53 16.19 20.34
C LEU A 1035 -27.27 14.87 20.61
N PRO A 1036 -27.22 14.38 21.87
CA PRO A 1036 -27.99 13.22 22.29
C PRO A 1036 -29.47 13.59 22.35
N GLY A 1037 -30.25 13.00 21.44
CA GLY A 1037 -31.67 13.32 21.25
C GLY A 1037 -32.01 13.32 19.77
N ASP A 1038 -33.25 12.97 19.43
CA ASP A 1038 -33.74 12.70 18.08
C ASP A 1038 -33.20 13.71 17.04
N PRO A 1039 -32.23 13.32 16.19
CA PRO A 1039 -31.60 14.24 15.26
C PRO A 1039 -32.64 14.69 14.25
N GLN A 1040 -33.06 15.96 14.32
CA GLN A 1040 -33.90 16.54 13.28
C GLN A 1040 -33.05 16.72 12.03
N ALA A 1041 -33.13 15.75 11.12
CA ALA A 1041 -32.52 15.85 9.80
C ALA A 1041 -33.10 17.07 9.05
N ALA A 1042 -32.24 17.84 8.39
CA ALA A 1042 -32.67 18.93 7.53
C ALA A 1042 -33.68 18.42 6.48
N GLN A 1043 -34.83 19.08 6.38
CA GLN A 1043 -35.87 18.75 5.40
C GLN A 1043 -35.52 19.36 4.05
N LEU A 1044 -34.96 18.56 3.15
CA LEU A 1044 -34.61 19.01 1.81
C LEU A 1044 -35.87 19.23 0.97
N THR A 1045 -36.06 20.45 0.48
CA THR A 1045 -37.25 20.80 -0.31
C THR A 1045 -37.00 20.69 -1.82
N GLY A 1046 -35.72 20.66 -2.23
CA GLY A 1046 -35.32 20.64 -3.64
C GLY A 1046 -35.54 21.98 -4.35
N PHE A 1047 -35.85 23.05 -3.61
CA PHE A 1047 -36.00 24.40 -4.13
C PHE A 1047 -34.71 25.18 -3.91
N TYR A 1048 -33.81 25.10 -4.88
CA TYR A 1048 -32.55 25.82 -4.88
C TYR A 1048 -32.77 27.34 -4.96
N ASN A 1049 -32.09 28.11 -4.13
CA ASN A 1049 -32.04 29.57 -4.23
C ASN A 1049 -31.07 29.99 -5.37
N GLN A 1050 -31.30 29.50 -6.59
CA GLN A 1050 -30.59 29.95 -7.77
C GLN A 1050 -31.46 30.98 -8.50
N THR A 1051 -31.05 32.25 -8.49
CA THR A 1051 -31.49 33.23 -9.49
C THR A 1051 -30.85 32.93 -10.84
N SER A 1052 -31.16 31.76 -11.40
CA SER A 1052 -30.79 31.35 -12.75
C SER A 1052 -31.81 30.36 -13.32
N ARG A 1053 -33.09 30.80 -13.37
CA ARG A 1053 -33.98 30.35 -14.43
C ARG A 1053 -34.71 31.54 -15.01
N ARG A 1054 -34.30 31.87 -16.24
CA ARG A 1054 -35.08 32.66 -17.20
C ARG A 1054 -36.54 32.20 -17.10
N THR A 1055 -37.43 33.12 -16.73
CA THR A 1055 -38.87 32.94 -16.70
C THR A 1055 -39.37 32.60 -18.11
N GLY A 1056 -39.30 31.32 -18.45
CA GLY A 1056 -40.16 30.73 -19.46
C GLY A 1056 -41.54 30.58 -18.84
N THR A 1057 -42.52 31.24 -19.44
CA THR A 1057 -43.97 31.19 -19.17
C THR A 1057 -44.43 29.82 -18.66
N PRO A 1058 -45.24 29.75 -17.58
CA PRO A 1058 -45.76 28.49 -17.09
C PRO A 1058 -46.71 27.88 -18.14
N ARG A 1059 -46.37 26.70 -18.67
CA ARG A 1059 -47.37 25.83 -19.30
C ARG A 1059 -48.22 25.23 -18.19
N ASN A 1060 -49.49 25.61 -18.16
CA ASN A 1060 -50.53 24.91 -17.44
C ASN A 1060 -50.51 23.43 -17.84
N SER A 1061 -50.28 22.54 -16.89
CA SER A 1061 -50.60 21.12 -16.99
C SER A 1061 -51.83 20.83 -16.13
N SER A 1062 -53.00 21.20 -16.64
CA SER A 1062 -54.19 20.40 -16.44
C SER A 1062 -54.18 19.33 -17.52
N ASP A 1063 -53.90 18.08 -17.17
CA ASP A 1063 -54.71 16.94 -17.59
C ASP A 1063 -54.13 15.64 -17.02
N SER A 1064 -55.05 14.82 -16.53
CA SER A 1064 -54.84 13.49 -16.00
C SER A 1064 -54.90 12.48 -17.15
N ALA A 1065 -53.84 11.69 -17.32
CA ALA A 1065 -53.82 10.31 -17.86
C ALA A 1065 -52.41 9.73 -17.67
#